data_AF-A0A2J6Q8D7-F1
#
_entry.id   AF-A0A2J6Q8D7-F1
#
_cell.length_a   1.000
_cell.length_b   1.000
_cell.length_c   1.000
_cell.angle_alpha   90.00
_cell.angle_beta   90.00
_cell.angle_gamma   90.00
#
_symmetry.space_group_name_H-M   'P 1'
#
loop_
_entity.id
_entity.type
_entity.pdbx_description
1 polymer ?
#
loop_
_entity_poly.entity_id
_entity_poly.type
_entity_poly.pdbx_seq_one_letter_code
_entity_poly.pdbx_strand_id
1 'polypeptide(L)'
;MAEEKCNELEQNVEKERAVAERLKREAAAADLSATEQKLREMNLKKEARATSSESARRSASGMFKAACSTDLLFLIDTTGSMHSHIMAAKDQVRSIMRDIQVAFLNEAEVRIGIVGYKDHGDFPNIQFLDFTPHVDRVHAFLNTLVATGGNDEPEDVLGGLKQALNASWKHQTRCIIHIADAPPHGRTLQNRPCADDRYPNPGSEPHGLTHEPLLRQMLGLNINYALLRVTPGTDMMAFKFYEAYVAASGDCMLHRSNQFYNRAGNKTFTRGKNSGPKGGLLFEESELGTNFKALQHLVVKMVTASASRTAVRMSRIRGPAAANKWLDMKNLGSIVEDEDGDDVHLESAPPRWHQKGWLDETLMVEGFSPDVVQHASNTLNDMMANDHNIKMSITELTIRKRSHPFAQGAMRVAFYARTMQSANRYVVKSFKKDGKRLAHFAEDMRCQALCKAFALDFNALVGEEHSLDFIVTTCLKGKSGSSSGDECLSLEPYIEGTYVKYNNNSGFVNKDNPHDRCNQAAQAFSHFTFERSKGRFLVSDLQGVGNQLTDPAIHTSDPDRFKLVDANLGKEGFKFFFSTHECNSICSKLALQSNKSMFMTGSFRFRETWSSMSNTVCCSNKLCGRIIRLASARSSDKFPGYFWCDVCSPQLRSSMTKLICVAPGPHHEFEVSGFFYESQGRTTPRRCPEHRERGEEDITSASSATKYRTRTAVVDGGFWARLKSAKREKSMMSLKGR
;
A
#
# COMPACT_ATOMS: atom_id res chain seq x y z
N MET A 1 -3.90 14.38 -71.62
CA MET A 1 -2.51 14.61 -71.15
C MET A 1 -2.27 16.01 -70.56
N ALA A 2 -2.44 17.13 -71.28
CA ALA A 2 -2.23 18.47 -70.69
C ALA A 2 -3.39 18.91 -69.77
N GLU A 3 -4.65 18.67 -70.17
CA GLU A 3 -5.83 18.96 -69.34
C GLU A 3 -5.94 18.06 -68.10
N GLU A 4 -5.58 16.77 -68.19
CA GLU A 4 -5.54 15.87 -67.03
C GLU A 4 -4.52 16.30 -65.98
N LYS A 5 -3.32 16.75 -66.41
CA LYS A 5 -2.31 17.28 -65.49
C LYS A 5 -2.75 18.60 -64.84
N CYS A 6 -3.52 19.42 -65.55
CA CYS A 6 -4.08 20.65 -65.00
C CYS A 6 -5.13 20.37 -63.93
N ASN A 7 -6.05 19.43 -64.21
CA ASN A 7 -7.07 18.98 -63.24
C ASN A 7 -6.46 18.29 -62.00
N GLU A 8 -5.40 17.48 -62.15
CA GLU A 8 -4.68 16.91 -61.01
C GLU A 8 -3.98 17.98 -60.16
N LEU A 9 -3.41 19.01 -60.79
CA LEU A 9 -2.80 20.13 -60.06
C LEU A 9 -3.84 20.92 -59.28
N GLU A 10 -4.98 21.23 -59.90
CA GLU A 10 -6.07 21.96 -59.24
C GLU A 10 -6.64 21.17 -58.06
N GLN A 11 -6.85 19.86 -58.20
CA GLN A 11 -7.29 19.01 -57.09
C GLN A 11 -6.26 18.91 -55.96
N ASN A 12 -4.96 18.93 -56.27
CA ASN A 12 -3.91 18.95 -55.24
C ASN A 12 -3.85 20.29 -54.52
N VAL A 13 -3.99 21.42 -55.23
CA VAL A 13 -4.06 22.76 -54.64
C VAL A 13 -5.29 22.91 -53.74
N GLU A 14 -6.45 22.40 -54.16
CA GLU A 14 -7.68 22.44 -53.37
C GLU A 14 -7.54 21.60 -52.08
N LYS A 15 -6.91 20.42 -52.16
CA LYS A 15 -6.59 19.58 -50.99
C LYS A 15 -5.62 20.28 -50.04
N GLU A 16 -4.56 20.90 -50.56
CA GLU A 16 -3.60 21.66 -49.74
C GLU A 16 -4.26 22.86 -49.06
N ARG A 17 -5.17 23.56 -49.76
CA ARG A 17 -5.91 24.69 -49.22
C ARG A 17 -6.88 24.27 -48.11
N ALA A 18 -7.57 23.13 -48.28
CA ALA A 18 -8.44 22.56 -47.24
C ALA A 18 -7.66 22.12 -46.00
N VAL A 19 -6.46 21.55 -46.19
CA VAL A 19 -5.54 21.21 -45.10
C VAL A 19 -5.06 22.47 -44.38
N ALA A 20 -4.70 23.53 -45.12
CA ALA A 20 -4.26 24.80 -44.54
C ALA A 20 -5.38 25.52 -43.75
N GLU A 21 -6.62 25.54 -44.27
CA GLU A 21 -7.80 26.08 -43.57
C GLU A 21 -8.09 25.32 -42.26
N ARG A 22 -8.05 23.99 -42.31
CA ARG A 22 -8.20 23.14 -41.11
C ARG A 22 -7.10 23.43 -40.08
N LEU A 23 -5.85 23.51 -40.53
CA LEU A 23 -4.70 23.83 -39.67
C LEU A 23 -4.78 25.23 -39.06
N LYS A 24 -5.35 26.20 -39.78
CA LYS A 24 -5.62 27.56 -39.24
C LYS A 24 -6.70 27.55 -38.15
N ARG A 25 -7.79 26.81 -38.33
CA ARG A 25 -8.84 26.65 -37.29
C ARG A 25 -8.31 25.92 -36.06
N GLU A 26 -7.50 24.88 -36.25
CA GLU A 26 -6.84 24.15 -35.16
C GLU A 26 -5.82 25.06 -34.41
N ALA A 27 -5.13 25.97 -35.10
CA ALA A 27 -4.18 26.90 -34.48
C ALA A 27 -4.86 28.00 -33.64
N ALA A 28 -6.03 28.50 -34.03
CA ALA A 28 -6.79 29.49 -33.26
C ALA A 28 -7.34 28.93 -31.93
N ALA A 29 -7.54 27.61 -31.83
CA ALA A 29 -7.97 26.95 -30.60
C ALA A 29 -6.86 26.83 -29.55
N ALA A 30 -5.59 27.01 -29.92
CA ALA A 30 -4.45 26.86 -29.00
C ALA A 30 -4.23 28.06 -28.06
N ASP A 31 -4.52 29.29 -28.50
CA ASP A 31 -4.28 30.52 -27.72
C ASP A 31 -5.24 30.72 -26.52
N LEU A 32 -6.45 30.13 -26.57
CA LEU A 32 -7.39 30.10 -25.44
C LEU A 32 -6.93 29.17 -24.29
N SER A 33 -6.03 28.23 -24.58
CA SER A 33 -5.71 27.09 -23.70
C SER A 33 -4.98 27.47 -22.40
N ALA A 34 -4.02 28.39 -22.42
CA ALA A 34 -3.18 28.65 -21.23
C ALA A 34 -3.92 29.37 -20.08
N THR A 35 -4.83 30.28 -20.43
CA THR A 35 -5.66 31.02 -19.45
C THR A 35 -6.76 30.11 -18.91
N GLU A 36 -7.35 29.27 -19.76
CA GLU A 36 -8.27 28.20 -19.36
C GLU A 36 -7.59 27.18 -18.44
N GLN A 37 -6.35 26.78 -18.72
CA GLN A 37 -5.59 25.83 -17.90
C GLN A 37 -5.38 26.35 -16.47
N LYS A 38 -5.05 27.64 -16.30
CA LYS A 38 -4.95 28.26 -14.96
C LYS A 38 -6.30 28.32 -14.23
N LEU A 39 -7.39 28.61 -14.95
CA LEU A 39 -8.74 28.63 -14.39
C LEU A 39 -9.17 27.23 -13.94
N ARG A 40 -8.90 26.19 -14.75
CA ARG A 40 -9.16 24.78 -14.43
C ARG A 40 -8.37 24.33 -13.20
N GLU A 41 -7.09 24.68 -13.10
CA GLU A 41 -6.27 24.38 -11.92
C GLU A 41 -6.82 25.04 -10.64
N MET A 42 -7.28 26.30 -10.75
CA MET A 42 -7.90 27.01 -9.63
C MET A 42 -9.22 26.36 -9.20
N ASN A 43 -10.05 25.90 -10.15
CA ASN A 43 -11.31 25.24 -9.84
C ASN A 43 -11.09 23.90 -9.13
N LEU A 44 -10.14 23.07 -9.59
CA LEU A 44 -9.76 21.84 -8.86
C LEU A 44 -9.31 22.13 -7.43
N LYS A 45 -8.49 23.17 -7.23
CA LYS A 45 -8.03 23.55 -5.89
C LYS A 45 -9.21 23.97 -4.99
N LYS A 46 -10.21 24.65 -5.53
CA LYS A 46 -11.43 25.03 -4.80
C LYS A 46 -12.28 23.81 -4.45
N GLU A 47 -12.53 22.93 -5.41
CA GLU A 47 -13.33 21.70 -5.20
C GLU A 47 -12.68 20.75 -4.19
N ALA A 48 -11.35 20.58 -4.26
CA ALA A 48 -10.60 19.79 -3.29
C ALA A 48 -10.69 20.37 -1.86
N ARG A 49 -10.59 21.70 -1.72
CA ARG A 49 -10.74 22.37 -0.42
C ARG A 49 -12.16 22.27 0.13
N ALA A 50 -13.17 22.46 -0.72
CA ALA A 50 -14.58 22.31 -0.32
C ALA A 50 -14.86 20.88 0.16
N THR A 51 -14.46 19.88 -0.63
CA THR A 51 -14.62 18.46 -0.28
C THR A 51 -13.90 18.13 1.03
N SER A 52 -12.68 18.63 1.22
CA SER A 52 -11.90 18.44 2.46
C SER A 52 -12.54 19.10 3.68
N SER A 53 -13.20 20.26 3.50
CA SER A 53 -13.91 20.97 4.57
C SER A 53 -15.25 20.33 4.94
N GLU A 54 -15.94 19.72 3.97
CA GLU A 54 -17.24 19.06 4.16
C GLU A 54 -17.09 17.62 4.69
N SER A 55 -15.96 16.96 4.41
CA SER A 55 -15.72 15.58 4.82
C SER A 55 -15.51 15.47 6.33
N ALA A 56 -16.36 14.67 6.98
CA ALA A 56 -16.23 14.39 8.40
C ALA A 56 -14.91 13.66 8.70
N ARG A 57 -14.24 14.08 9.78
CA ARG A 57 -12.96 13.54 10.24
C ARG A 57 -13.06 12.03 10.54
N ARG A 58 -12.36 11.18 9.78
CA ARG A 58 -12.17 9.75 10.12
C ARG A 58 -11.02 9.63 11.13
N SER A 59 -11.34 9.58 12.42
CA SER A 59 -10.32 9.47 13.47
C SER A 59 -9.81 8.02 13.60
N ALA A 60 -8.49 7.86 13.57
CA ALA A 60 -7.80 6.62 13.90
C ALA A 60 -7.60 6.41 15.41
N SER A 61 -7.85 7.43 16.23
CA SER A 61 -7.38 7.49 17.61
C SER A 61 -7.74 6.25 18.42
N GLY A 62 -6.75 5.67 19.11
CA GLY A 62 -6.93 4.47 19.93
C GLY A 62 -6.98 3.16 19.15
N MET A 63 -6.90 3.19 17.82
CA MET A 63 -6.90 2.00 16.97
C MET A 63 -5.72 1.08 17.27
N PHE A 64 -4.52 1.63 17.52
CA PHE A 64 -3.35 0.82 17.86
C PHE A 64 -3.60 0.04 19.15
N LYS A 65 -4.01 0.74 20.23
CA LYS A 65 -4.33 0.12 21.51
C LYS A 65 -5.41 -0.95 21.38
N ALA A 66 -6.48 -0.68 20.64
CA ALA A 66 -7.58 -1.61 20.45
C ALA A 66 -7.18 -2.86 19.65
N ALA A 67 -6.35 -2.70 18.61
CA ALA A 67 -5.87 -3.80 17.78
C ALA A 67 -4.77 -4.63 18.46
N CYS A 68 -3.94 -4.01 19.30
CA CYS A 68 -2.86 -4.70 20.01
C CYS A 68 -3.31 -5.30 21.36
N SER A 69 -4.41 -4.83 21.94
CA SER A 69 -4.95 -5.47 23.15
C SER A 69 -5.41 -6.89 22.81
N THR A 70 -4.86 -7.87 23.52
CA THR A 70 -4.84 -9.27 23.09
C THR A 70 -5.26 -10.20 24.22
N ASP A 71 -6.14 -11.14 23.89
CA ASP A 71 -6.37 -12.34 24.68
C ASP A 71 -5.53 -13.49 24.08
N LEU A 72 -4.57 -13.97 24.87
CA LEU A 72 -3.65 -15.02 24.48
C LEU A 72 -3.92 -16.26 25.34
N LEU A 73 -4.44 -17.33 24.73
CA LEU A 73 -4.68 -18.59 25.42
C LEU A 73 -3.63 -19.62 25.01
N PHE A 74 -2.94 -20.20 25.98
CA PHE A 74 -2.10 -21.38 25.77
C PHE A 74 -2.94 -22.63 25.98
N LEU A 75 -3.07 -23.44 24.94
CA LEU A 75 -3.63 -24.79 25.01
C LEU A 75 -2.44 -25.74 25.01
N ILE A 76 -2.25 -26.49 26.09
CA ILE A 76 -1.01 -27.22 26.35
C ILE A 76 -1.36 -28.68 26.63
N ASP A 77 -0.75 -29.57 25.87
CA ASP A 77 -0.65 -30.98 26.21
C ASP A 77 0.21 -31.14 27.48
N THR A 78 -0.37 -31.77 28.51
CA THR A 78 0.27 -31.96 29.81
C THR A 78 0.56 -33.41 30.15
N THR A 79 0.73 -34.27 29.15
CA THR A 79 1.14 -35.67 29.33
C THR A 79 2.63 -35.84 29.58
N GLY A 80 3.07 -37.07 29.88
CA GLY A 80 4.43 -37.37 30.31
C GLY A 80 5.53 -36.93 29.33
N SER A 81 5.31 -37.07 28.02
CA SER A 81 6.25 -36.68 26.96
C SER A 81 6.49 -35.17 26.89
N MET A 82 5.53 -34.37 27.37
CA MET A 82 5.55 -32.92 27.33
C MET A 82 6.36 -32.25 28.46
N HIS A 83 6.98 -33.03 29.35
CA HIS A 83 7.69 -32.52 30.54
C HIS A 83 8.69 -31.39 30.24
N SER A 84 9.58 -31.58 29.26
CA SER A 84 10.61 -30.60 28.89
C SER A 84 10.01 -29.30 28.35
N HIS A 85 8.92 -29.40 27.58
CA HIS A 85 8.21 -28.26 26.99
C HIS A 85 7.44 -27.45 28.03
N ILE A 86 6.83 -28.11 29.02
CA ILE A 86 6.16 -27.44 30.14
C ILE A 86 7.17 -26.69 31.00
N MET A 87 8.33 -27.29 31.30
CA MET A 87 9.40 -26.60 32.05
C MET A 87 9.90 -25.36 31.31
N ALA A 88 10.08 -25.46 30.00
CA ALA A 88 10.43 -24.31 29.18
C ALA A 88 9.37 -23.20 29.21
N ALA A 89 8.08 -23.56 29.13
CA ALA A 89 6.99 -22.60 29.21
C ALA A 89 6.99 -21.86 30.56
N LYS A 90 7.25 -22.57 31.67
CA LYS A 90 7.40 -21.99 33.01
C LYS A 90 8.51 -20.94 33.05
N ASP A 91 9.68 -21.27 32.51
CA ASP A 91 10.86 -20.39 32.54
C ASP A 91 10.69 -19.13 31.66
N GLN A 92 9.96 -19.26 30.55
CA GLN A 92 9.89 -18.19 29.54
C GLN A 92 8.69 -17.28 29.62
N VAL A 93 7.60 -17.65 30.30
CA VAL A 93 6.34 -16.89 30.30
C VAL A 93 6.52 -15.40 30.63
N ARG A 94 7.41 -15.08 31.58
CA ARG A 94 7.71 -13.69 31.96
C ARG A 94 8.39 -12.92 30.83
N SER A 95 9.33 -13.55 30.13
CA SER A 95 10.05 -12.94 29.00
C SER A 95 9.13 -12.78 27.78
N ILE A 96 8.28 -13.77 27.50
CA ILE A 96 7.25 -13.68 26.45
C ILE A 96 6.32 -12.49 26.70
N MET A 97 5.82 -12.35 27.93
CA MET A 97 4.94 -11.23 28.30
C MET A 97 5.63 -9.88 28.15
N ARG A 98 6.87 -9.76 28.62
CA ARG A 98 7.67 -8.55 28.48
C ARG A 98 7.84 -8.17 27.01
N ASP A 99 8.19 -9.14 26.15
CA ASP A 99 8.43 -8.87 24.74
C ASP A 99 7.15 -8.49 23.98
N ILE A 100 6.01 -9.09 24.31
CA ILE A 100 4.72 -8.69 23.75
C ILE A 100 4.37 -7.26 24.19
N GLN A 101 4.55 -6.92 25.46
CA GLN A 101 4.30 -5.56 25.97
C GLN A 101 5.20 -4.52 25.26
N VAL A 102 6.49 -4.82 25.11
CA VAL A 102 7.45 -3.97 24.39
C VAL A 102 7.09 -3.86 22.90
N ALA A 103 6.69 -4.96 22.27
CA ALA A 103 6.22 -4.95 20.88
C ALA A 103 4.99 -4.04 20.72
N PHE A 104 4.10 -4.01 21.71
CA PHE A 104 2.91 -3.16 21.74
C PHE A 104 3.11 -1.82 22.45
N LEU A 105 4.36 -1.37 22.56
CA LEU A 105 4.73 -0.04 23.06
C LEU A 105 4.18 0.27 24.48
N ASN A 106 3.92 -0.77 25.29
CA ASN A 106 3.30 -0.68 26.61
C ASN A 106 1.92 0.03 26.64
N GLU A 107 1.22 0.12 25.50
CA GLU A 107 -0.11 0.76 25.43
C GLU A 107 -1.28 -0.25 25.51
N ALA A 108 -1.02 -1.51 25.17
CA ALA A 108 -2.03 -2.55 25.03
C ALA A 108 -2.25 -3.37 26.32
N GLU A 109 -3.48 -3.82 26.53
CA GLU A 109 -3.81 -4.79 27.58
C GLU A 109 -3.62 -6.21 27.04
N VAL A 110 -2.78 -7.01 27.70
CA VAL A 110 -2.56 -8.42 27.33
C VAL A 110 -3.01 -9.30 28.49
N ARG A 111 -3.93 -10.23 28.21
CA ARG A 111 -4.42 -11.20 29.20
C ARG A 111 -4.05 -12.61 28.74
N ILE A 112 -3.51 -13.41 29.65
CA ILE A 112 -3.18 -14.82 29.38
C ILE A 112 -4.23 -15.73 30.03
N GLY A 113 -4.71 -16.70 29.26
CA GLY A 113 -5.40 -17.89 29.76
C GLY A 113 -4.57 -19.15 29.50
N ILE A 114 -4.76 -20.19 30.30
CA ILE A 114 -4.09 -21.49 30.12
C ILE A 114 -5.12 -22.61 30.24
N VAL A 115 -5.11 -23.51 29.27
CA VAL A 115 -5.79 -24.80 29.34
C VAL A 115 -4.73 -25.88 29.23
N GLY A 116 -4.51 -26.63 30.30
CA GLY A 116 -3.75 -27.87 30.27
C GLY A 116 -4.73 -29.04 30.09
N TYR A 117 -4.48 -29.92 29.13
CA TYR A 117 -5.28 -31.13 28.94
C TYR A 117 -4.39 -32.38 28.95
N LYS A 118 -5.02 -33.53 29.21
CA LYS A 118 -4.46 -34.90 29.17
C LYS A 118 -5.53 -35.82 28.58
N ASP A 119 -5.25 -37.11 28.48
CA ASP A 119 -6.24 -38.12 28.16
C ASP A 119 -7.33 -38.21 29.25
N HIS A 120 -8.50 -38.75 28.89
CA HIS A 120 -9.66 -38.93 29.75
C HIS A 120 -9.39 -39.82 30.97
N GLY A 121 -8.41 -40.74 30.87
CA GLY A 121 -8.02 -41.61 31.98
C GLY A 121 -7.15 -40.93 33.04
N ASP A 122 -6.59 -39.77 32.74
CA ASP A 122 -5.63 -39.08 33.58
C ASP A 122 -6.27 -37.98 34.43
N PHE A 123 -5.87 -37.85 35.69
CA PHE A 123 -6.44 -36.86 36.60
C PHE A 123 -5.39 -35.84 37.09
N PRO A 124 -5.71 -34.53 37.10
CA PRO A 124 -6.88 -33.90 36.45
C PRO A 124 -6.74 -33.94 34.92
N ASN A 125 -7.84 -34.30 34.22
CA ASN A 125 -7.89 -34.39 32.76
C ASN A 125 -7.81 -33.00 32.10
N ILE A 126 -8.58 -32.02 32.59
CA ILE A 126 -8.50 -30.62 32.16
C ILE A 126 -8.21 -29.72 33.36
N GLN A 127 -7.22 -28.84 33.20
CA GLN A 127 -6.90 -27.77 34.14
C GLN A 127 -7.03 -26.43 33.43
N PHE A 128 -7.70 -25.46 34.06
CA PHE A 128 -8.00 -24.19 33.43
C PHE A 128 -7.68 -23.00 34.33
N LEU A 129 -6.94 -22.05 33.77
CA LEU A 129 -6.81 -20.69 34.26
C LEU A 129 -7.47 -19.74 33.25
N ASP A 130 -8.51 -19.05 33.68
CA ASP A 130 -9.15 -18.03 32.87
C ASP A 130 -8.27 -16.78 32.71
N PHE A 131 -8.61 -15.92 31.76
CA PHE A 131 -7.80 -14.77 31.36
C PHE A 131 -7.45 -13.84 32.52
N THR A 132 -6.14 -13.66 32.75
CA THR A 132 -5.61 -12.74 33.75
C THR A 132 -4.52 -11.85 33.15
N PRO A 133 -4.46 -10.55 33.49
CA PRO A 133 -3.33 -9.68 33.13
C PRO A 133 -2.12 -9.88 34.06
N HIS A 134 -2.27 -10.63 35.16
CA HIS A 134 -1.23 -10.80 36.17
C HIS A 134 -0.32 -11.99 35.86
N VAL A 135 0.91 -11.70 35.42
CA VAL A 135 1.91 -12.72 35.04
C VAL A 135 2.26 -13.66 36.19
N ASP A 136 2.24 -13.20 37.45
CA ASP A 136 2.53 -14.05 38.60
C ASP A 136 1.47 -15.14 38.82
N ARG A 137 0.19 -14.85 38.52
CA ARG A 137 -0.88 -15.86 38.56
C ARG A 137 -0.69 -16.91 37.46
N VAL A 138 -0.30 -16.47 36.27
CA VAL A 138 0.00 -17.35 35.13
C VAL A 138 1.16 -18.27 35.47
N HIS A 139 2.26 -17.71 36.01
CA HIS A 139 3.43 -18.48 36.41
C HIS A 139 3.11 -19.44 37.57
N ALA A 140 2.34 -19.01 38.57
CA ALA A 140 1.90 -19.88 39.66
C ALA A 140 1.07 -21.06 39.16
N PHE A 141 0.15 -20.83 38.22
CA PHE A 141 -0.65 -21.88 37.61
C PHE A 141 0.17 -22.80 36.71
N LEU A 142 1.09 -22.26 35.90
CA LEU A 142 2.02 -23.11 35.14
C LEU A 142 2.77 -24.06 36.06
N ASN A 143 3.22 -23.60 37.23
CA ASN A 143 3.89 -24.42 38.23
C ASN A 143 3.04 -25.58 38.78
N THR A 144 1.71 -25.50 38.74
CA THR A 144 0.82 -26.61 39.13
C THR A 144 0.68 -27.66 38.03
N LEU A 145 1.01 -27.33 36.77
CA LEU A 145 0.99 -28.30 35.68
C LEU A 145 2.15 -29.29 35.83
N VAL A 146 1.79 -30.57 35.93
CA VAL A 146 2.71 -31.70 36.00
C VAL A 146 2.43 -32.64 34.83
N ALA A 147 3.46 -32.88 34.03
CA ALA A 147 3.51 -33.90 32.98
C ALA A 147 3.37 -35.29 33.61
N THR A 148 2.18 -35.87 33.54
CA THR A 148 1.88 -37.23 34.01
C THR A 148 0.87 -37.86 33.09
N GLY A 149 0.76 -39.18 33.14
CA GLY A 149 -0.18 -39.92 32.30
C GLY A 149 0.46 -40.45 31.02
N GLY A 150 -0.38 -40.89 30.10
CA GLY A 150 -0.01 -41.60 28.87
C GLY A 150 -0.37 -43.08 28.94
N ASN A 151 -1.37 -43.45 28.13
CA ASN A 151 -1.81 -44.84 27.93
C ASN A 151 -1.85 -45.14 26.43
N ASP A 152 -2.86 -44.62 25.74
CA ASP A 152 -2.96 -44.56 24.28
C ASP A 152 -2.34 -43.27 23.75
N GLU A 153 -1.97 -43.27 22.47
CA GLU A 153 -1.35 -42.10 21.82
C GLU A 153 -2.30 -40.88 21.71
N PRO A 154 -3.61 -41.02 21.45
CA PRO A 154 -4.49 -39.86 21.35
C PRO A 154 -4.88 -39.28 22.72
N GLU A 155 -5.08 -37.96 22.76
CA GLU A 155 -5.35 -37.20 23.98
C GLU A 155 -6.70 -36.44 23.91
N ASP A 156 -7.19 -35.88 25.02
CA ASP A 156 -8.42 -35.06 25.05
C ASP A 156 -8.23 -33.62 24.53
N VAL A 157 -7.69 -33.51 23.32
CA VAL A 157 -7.48 -32.21 22.64
C VAL A 157 -8.81 -31.48 22.41
N LEU A 158 -9.89 -32.22 22.09
CA LEU A 158 -11.20 -31.62 21.82
C LEU A 158 -11.86 -31.07 23.08
N GLY A 159 -11.75 -31.77 24.22
CA GLY A 159 -12.16 -31.25 25.53
C GLY A 159 -11.35 -30.02 25.93
N GLY A 160 -10.03 -30.04 25.72
CA GLY A 160 -9.16 -28.86 25.90
C GLY A 160 -9.60 -27.67 25.04
N LEU A 161 -9.88 -27.88 23.76
CA LEU A 161 -10.42 -26.84 22.86
C LEU A 161 -11.79 -26.36 23.33
N LYS A 162 -12.69 -27.25 23.77
CA LYS A 162 -14.01 -26.88 24.28
C LYS A 162 -13.88 -25.97 25.50
N GLN A 163 -12.98 -26.28 26.42
CA GLN A 163 -12.70 -25.43 27.58
C GLN A 163 -12.12 -24.08 27.17
N ALA A 164 -11.18 -24.04 26.22
CA ALA A 164 -10.62 -22.80 25.69
C ALA A 164 -11.68 -21.88 25.06
N LEU A 165 -12.66 -22.46 24.37
CA LEU A 165 -13.76 -21.72 23.75
C LEU A 165 -14.76 -21.15 24.76
N ASN A 166 -14.83 -21.71 25.96
CA ASN A 166 -15.67 -21.24 27.05
C ASN A 166 -14.99 -20.17 27.94
N ALA A 167 -13.73 -19.80 27.65
CA ALA A 167 -13.00 -18.78 28.39
C ALA A 167 -13.59 -17.36 28.21
N SER A 168 -13.22 -16.43 29.09
CA SER A 168 -13.79 -15.07 29.13
C SER A 168 -13.16 -14.10 28.10
N TRP A 169 -13.24 -14.43 26.81
CA TRP A 169 -12.75 -13.60 25.69
C TRP A 169 -13.35 -12.17 25.72
N LYS A 170 -12.50 -11.15 25.76
CA LYS A 170 -12.84 -9.71 25.88
C LYS A 170 -12.32 -8.90 24.68
N HIS A 171 -11.08 -9.14 24.26
CA HIS A 171 -10.40 -8.31 23.26
C HIS A 171 -10.70 -8.74 21.81
N GLN A 172 -10.34 -7.87 20.86
CA GLN A 172 -10.56 -8.10 19.43
C GLN A 172 -9.49 -9.02 18.81
N THR A 173 -8.25 -8.92 19.28
CA THR A 173 -7.21 -9.88 18.95
C THR A 173 -7.28 -11.05 19.93
N ARG A 174 -7.66 -12.20 19.39
CA ARG A 174 -7.82 -13.46 20.14
C ARG A 174 -6.91 -14.50 19.51
N CYS A 175 -6.08 -15.12 20.33
CA CYS A 175 -5.08 -16.08 19.87
C CYS A 175 -5.13 -17.34 20.74
N ILE A 176 -5.15 -18.50 20.10
CA ILE A 176 -4.81 -19.78 20.74
C ILE A 176 -3.43 -20.21 20.23
N ILE A 177 -2.51 -20.44 21.17
CA ILE A 177 -1.24 -21.12 20.91
C ILE A 177 -1.41 -22.54 21.45
N HIS A 178 -1.53 -23.50 20.55
CA HIS A 178 -1.67 -24.91 20.88
C HIS A 178 -0.31 -25.59 20.80
N ILE A 179 0.14 -26.18 21.91
CA ILE A 179 1.40 -26.93 22.02
C ILE A 179 1.05 -28.39 22.28
N ALA A 180 1.37 -29.26 21.33
CA ALA A 180 1.00 -30.68 21.38
C ALA A 180 2.00 -31.57 20.63
N ASP A 181 2.14 -32.81 21.12
CA ASP A 181 2.82 -33.91 20.44
C ASP A 181 1.87 -35.03 19.99
N ALA A 182 0.64 -35.07 20.49
CA ALA A 182 -0.37 -36.08 20.18
C ALA A 182 -1.65 -35.51 19.51
N PRO A 183 -2.33 -36.29 18.63
CA PRO A 183 -3.62 -35.92 18.05
C PRO A 183 -4.81 -36.18 19.00
N PRO A 184 -6.01 -35.63 18.72
CA PRO A 184 -7.23 -36.02 19.41
C PRO A 184 -7.65 -37.47 19.14
N HIS A 185 -8.48 -38.01 20.04
CA HIS A 185 -9.30 -39.19 19.76
C HIS A 185 -10.15 -39.01 18.49
N GLY A 186 -10.39 -40.14 17.81
CA GLY A 186 -11.11 -40.20 16.54
C GLY A 186 -10.19 -40.37 15.34
N ARG A 187 -10.32 -41.51 14.65
CA ARG A 187 -9.48 -41.95 13.52
C ARG A 187 -9.37 -40.96 12.37
N THR A 188 -10.29 -40.01 12.22
CA THR A 188 -10.28 -39.01 11.16
C THR A 188 -9.25 -37.90 11.37
N LEU A 189 -8.75 -37.72 12.60
CA LEU A 189 -7.79 -36.69 12.98
C LEU A 189 -6.38 -37.25 13.27
N GLN A 190 -6.21 -38.56 13.16
CA GLN A 190 -4.95 -39.26 13.37
C GLN A 190 -4.24 -39.50 12.02
N ASN A 191 -2.90 -39.48 12.03
CA ASN A 191 -2.11 -39.79 10.83
C ASN A 191 -2.35 -41.22 10.36
N ARG A 192 -2.44 -42.14 11.31
CA ARG A 192 -2.76 -43.56 11.15
C ARG A 192 -3.66 -43.97 12.30
N PRO A 193 -4.64 -44.87 12.09
CA PRO A 193 -5.47 -45.36 13.19
C PRO A 193 -4.58 -45.95 14.29
N CYS A 194 -4.65 -45.39 15.49
CA CYS A 194 -4.04 -45.99 16.66
C CYS A 194 -4.85 -47.23 17.07
N ALA A 195 -4.17 -48.37 17.18
CA ALA A 195 -4.84 -49.65 17.50
C ALA A 195 -5.34 -49.69 18.95
N ASP A 196 -4.67 -48.93 19.83
CA ASP A 196 -4.94 -48.87 21.26
C ASP A 196 -5.85 -47.69 21.65
N ASP A 197 -6.31 -46.89 20.68
CA ASP A 197 -7.24 -45.79 20.90
C ASP A 197 -8.56 -46.30 21.48
N ARG A 198 -8.87 -45.87 22.71
CA ARG A 198 -10.10 -46.24 23.42
C ARG A 198 -11.35 -45.59 22.84
N TYR A 199 -11.19 -44.51 22.07
CA TYR A 199 -12.27 -43.73 21.47
C TYR A 199 -12.05 -43.51 19.95
N PRO A 200 -11.99 -44.59 19.15
CA PRO A 200 -11.53 -44.53 17.77
C PRO A 200 -12.51 -43.87 16.79
N ASN A 201 -13.80 -43.77 17.14
CA ASN A 201 -14.80 -43.20 16.25
C ASN A 201 -15.01 -41.71 16.56
N PRO A 202 -15.16 -40.83 15.55
CA PRO A 202 -15.50 -39.43 15.81
C PRO A 202 -16.74 -39.30 16.71
N GLY A 203 -16.64 -38.52 17.79
CA GLY A 203 -17.72 -38.35 18.77
C GLY A 203 -17.89 -39.51 19.75
N SER A 204 -17.00 -40.50 19.75
CA SER A 204 -17.05 -41.60 20.74
C SER A 204 -16.35 -41.29 22.06
N GLU A 205 -15.58 -40.20 22.13
CA GLU A 205 -14.96 -39.75 23.38
C GLU A 205 -16.03 -39.34 24.42
N PRO A 206 -15.73 -39.39 25.74
CA PRO A 206 -16.70 -39.21 26.82
C PRO A 206 -17.61 -37.98 26.76
N HIS A 207 -17.19 -36.88 26.14
CA HIS A 207 -18.00 -35.67 25.97
C HIS A 207 -18.84 -35.64 24.67
N GLY A 208 -18.64 -36.59 23.75
CA GLY A 208 -19.36 -36.68 22.47
C GLY A 208 -18.98 -35.61 21.43
N LEU A 209 -17.77 -35.05 21.52
CA LEU A 209 -17.29 -33.95 20.70
C LEU A 209 -16.76 -34.40 19.34
N THR A 210 -16.93 -33.52 18.37
CA THR A 210 -16.27 -33.57 17.07
C THR A 210 -15.59 -32.22 16.79
N HIS A 211 -14.60 -32.20 15.91
CA HIS A 211 -13.82 -30.99 15.63
C HIS A 211 -14.61 -29.93 14.84
N GLU A 212 -15.56 -30.31 13.98
CA GLU A 212 -16.24 -29.38 13.08
C GLU A 212 -17.09 -28.31 13.79
N PRO A 213 -17.89 -28.63 14.84
CA PRO A 213 -18.58 -27.61 15.64
C PRO A 213 -17.62 -26.69 16.39
N LEU A 214 -16.53 -27.23 16.94
CA LEU A 214 -15.53 -26.46 17.68
C LEU A 214 -14.81 -25.47 16.77
N LEU A 215 -14.39 -25.89 15.58
CA LEU A 215 -13.76 -25.02 14.58
C LEU A 215 -14.72 -23.92 14.10
N ARG A 216 -16.00 -24.25 13.87
CA ARG A 216 -17.02 -23.22 13.56
C ARG A 216 -17.16 -22.19 14.68
N GLN A 217 -17.14 -22.62 15.94
CA GLN A 217 -17.16 -21.72 17.09
C GLN A 217 -15.88 -20.86 17.17
N MET A 218 -14.70 -21.44 16.92
CA MET A 218 -13.43 -20.70 16.86
C MET A 218 -13.45 -19.59 15.80
N LEU A 219 -13.93 -19.91 14.61
CA LEU A 219 -14.07 -18.96 13.51
C LEU A 219 -15.09 -17.85 13.84
N GLY A 220 -16.24 -18.21 14.43
CA GLY A 220 -17.25 -17.24 14.89
C GLY A 220 -16.73 -16.31 16.00
N LEU A 221 -15.85 -16.81 16.86
CA LEU A 221 -15.15 -16.02 17.86
C LEU A 221 -13.94 -15.26 17.29
N ASN A 222 -13.66 -15.35 15.99
CA ASN A 222 -12.53 -14.69 15.34
C ASN A 222 -11.16 -15.04 15.97
N ILE A 223 -10.99 -16.30 16.37
CA ILE A 223 -9.76 -16.78 17.00
C ILE A 223 -8.70 -17.08 15.94
N ASN A 224 -7.51 -16.51 16.13
CA ASN A 224 -6.32 -16.89 15.39
C ASN A 224 -5.69 -18.11 16.10
N TYR A 225 -5.26 -19.10 15.33
CA TYR A 225 -4.80 -20.36 15.88
C TYR A 225 -3.41 -20.70 15.37
N ALA A 226 -2.48 -20.98 16.29
CA ALA A 226 -1.17 -21.50 15.94
C ALA A 226 -0.96 -22.85 16.62
N LEU A 227 -0.59 -23.85 15.83
CA LEU A 227 -0.16 -25.15 16.33
C LEU A 227 1.36 -25.21 16.34
N LEU A 228 1.93 -25.28 17.54
CA LEU A 228 3.34 -25.54 17.79
C LEU A 228 3.51 -27.04 17.99
N ARG A 229 3.66 -27.77 16.88
CA ARG A 229 3.80 -29.23 16.91
C ARG A 229 5.17 -29.60 17.48
N VAL A 230 5.21 -30.58 18.37
CA VAL A 230 6.46 -31.15 18.91
C VAL A 230 6.89 -32.36 18.08
N THR A 231 5.93 -33.18 17.66
CA THR A 231 6.17 -34.35 16.79
C THR A 231 5.29 -34.27 15.54
N PRO A 232 5.58 -35.07 14.50
CA PRO A 232 4.68 -35.21 13.35
C PRO A 232 3.34 -35.89 13.67
N GLY A 233 3.11 -36.40 14.88
CA GLY A 233 1.87 -37.11 15.28
C GLY A 233 0.59 -36.31 15.03
N THR A 234 0.69 -34.98 15.07
CA THR A 234 -0.41 -34.04 14.87
C THR A 234 -0.67 -33.65 13.41
N ASP A 235 0.06 -34.18 12.44
CA ASP A 235 0.04 -33.71 11.04
C ASP A 235 -1.39 -33.72 10.43
N MET A 236 -2.18 -34.78 10.67
CA MET A 236 -3.56 -34.89 10.18
C MET A 236 -4.50 -33.88 10.86
N MET A 237 -4.40 -33.71 12.18
CA MET A 237 -5.15 -32.69 12.92
C MET A 237 -4.85 -31.30 12.35
N ALA A 238 -3.57 -30.98 12.17
CA ALA A 238 -3.14 -29.70 11.60
C ALA A 238 -3.74 -29.49 10.21
N PHE A 239 -3.71 -30.52 9.35
CA PHE A 239 -4.30 -30.47 8.01
C PHE A 239 -5.81 -30.23 8.05
N LYS A 240 -6.56 -30.88 8.95
CA LYS A 240 -8.02 -30.66 9.07
C LYS A 240 -8.39 -29.28 9.58
N PHE A 241 -7.62 -28.75 10.52
CA PHE A 241 -7.83 -27.40 11.02
C PHE A 241 -7.47 -26.37 9.94
N TYR A 242 -6.39 -26.61 9.21
CA TYR A 242 -6.01 -25.85 8.02
C TYR A 242 -7.15 -25.81 6.99
N GLU A 243 -7.76 -26.95 6.64
CA GLU A 243 -8.87 -26.99 5.68
C GLU A 243 -10.05 -26.11 6.13
N ALA A 244 -10.40 -26.13 7.43
CA ALA A 244 -11.48 -25.32 7.97
C ALA A 244 -11.17 -23.82 7.93
N TYR A 245 -9.94 -23.41 8.26
CA TYR A 245 -9.54 -22.01 8.20
C TYR A 245 -9.42 -21.51 6.75
N VAL A 246 -8.92 -22.33 5.82
CA VAL A 246 -8.91 -21.98 4.38
C VAL A 246 -10.32 -21.79 3.85
N ALA A 247 -11.26 -22.66 4.22
CA ALA A 247 -12.66 -22.53 3.82
C ALA A 247 -13.32 -21.24 4.34
N ALA A 248 -12.79 -20.67 5.43
CA ALA A 248 -13.22 -19.39 5.99
C ALA A 248 -12.39 -18.18 5.49
N SER A 249 -11.66 -18.34 4.38
CA SER A 249 -10.77 -17.33 3.81
C SER A 249 -9.67 -16.85 4.78
N GLY A 250 -9.23 -17.73 5.66
CA GLY A 250 -8.09 -17.52 6.55
C GLY A 250 -6.76 -17.54 5.79
N ASP A 251 -5.79 -16.79 6.32
CA ASP A 251 -4.40 -16.88 5.89
C ASP A 251 -3.74 -18.05 6.64
N CYS A 252 -3.46 -19.12 5.90
CA CYS A 252 -3.15 -20.41 6.48
C CYS A 252 -1.77 -20.87 6.03
N MET A 253 -0.93 -21.24 6.98
CA MET A 253 0.38 -21.84 6.74
C MET A 253 0.44 -23.22 7.39
N LEU A 254 0.67 -24.24 6.56
CA LEU A 254 0.96 -25.61 7.01
C LEU A 254 2.47 -25.84 6.95
N HIS A 255 3.02 -26.60 7.89
CA HIS A 255 4.46 -26.85 7.96
C HIS A 255 4.90 -27.69 6.76
N ARG A 256 6.05 -27.36 6.14
CA ARG A 256 6.48 -28.01 4.88
C ARG A 256 6.75 -29.50 5.01
N SER A 257 7.09 -29.96 6.20
CA SER A 257 7.33 -31.39 6.47
C SER A 257 6.08 -32.12 6.95
N ASN A 258 4.92 -31.46 7.02
CA ASN A 258 3.67 -32.12 7.35
C ASN A 258 3.36 -33.15 6.24
N GLN A 259 3.03 -34.38 6.62
CA GLN A 259 2.76 -35.49 5.69
C GLN A 259 1.66 -35.17 4.65
N PHE A 260 0.76 -34.26 4.96
CA PHE A 260 -0.36 -33.85 4.11
C PHE A 260 -0.12 -32.52 3.39
N TYR A 261 1.09 -31.94 3.48
CA TYR A 261 1.44 -30.67 2.83
C TYR A 261 1.15 -30.67 1.32
N ASN A 262 1.49 -31.75 0.63
CA ASN A 262 1.22 -31.86 -0.82
C ASN A 262 -0.27 -31.96 -1.14
N ARG A 263 -1.10 -32.47 -0.22
CA ARG A 263 -2.57 -32.50 -0.39
C ARG A 263 -3.17 -31.11 -0.22
N ALA A 264 -2.59 -30.30 0.66
CA ALA A 264 -2.92 -28.88 0.73
C ALA A 264 -2.59 -28.18 -0.61
N GLY A 265 -1.53 -28.61 -1.31
CA GLY A 265 -1.02 -28.03 -2.57
C GLY A 265 -1.96 -28.00 -3.80
N ASN A 266 -3.11 -28.68 -3.78
CA ASN A 266 -4.15 -28.56 -4.83
C ASN A 266 -5.30 -27.61 -4.45
N LYS A 267 -5.39 -27.21 -3.18
CA LYS A 267 -6.33 -26.22 -2.63
C LYS A 267 -5.61 -25.05 -1.95
N THR A 268 -4.29 -24.97 -2.09
CA THR A 268 -3.62 -23.71 -1.94
C THR A 268 -4.25 -22.84 -3.01
N PHE A 269 -5.00 -21.83 -2.58
CA PHE A 269 -4.76 -20.53 -3.19
C PHE A 269 -3.24 -20.44 -3.25
N THR A 270 -2.67 -20.71 -4.44
CA THR A 270 -1.30 -20.32 -4.75
C THR A 270 -1.21 -18.96 -4.14
N ARG A 271 -0.39 -18.85 -3.09
CA ARG A 271 -0.21 -17.66 -2.30
C ARG A 271 -0.30 -16.51 -3.30
N GLY A 272 -1.47 -15.86 -3.31
CA GLY A 272 -1.86 -15.09 -4.48
C GLY A 272 -0.70 -14.17 -4.74
N LYS A 273 -0.34 -13.93 -5.99
CA LYS A 273 0.79 -13.05 -6.36
C LYS A 273 0.66 -11.60 -5.82
N ASN A 274 -0.24 -11.35 -4.85
CA ASN A 274 -0.40 -10.24 -3.94
C ASN A 274 -0.17 -10.71 -2.48
N SER A 275 1.06 -10.58 -1.97
CA SER A 275 1.55 -11.16 -0.70
C SER A 275 1.20 -10.40 0.59
N GLY A 276 0.07 -9.69 0.65
CA GLY A 276 -0.35 -8.90 1.82
C GLY A 276 -1.47 -9.57 2.64
N PRO A 277 -1.54 -9.37 3.96
CA PRO A 277 -2.62 -9.91 4.78
C PRO A 277 -3.95 -9.22 4.40
N LYS A 278 -4.92 -10.01 3.94
CA LYS A 278 -6.27 -9.52 3.61
C LYS A 278 -7.15 -9.23 4.85
N GLY A 279 -6.59 -9.27 6.05
CA GLY A 279 -7.35 -9.16 7.30
C GLY A 279 -8.14 -10.41 7.68
N GLY A 280 -7.96 -11.54 6.98
CA GLY A 280 -8.53 -12.84 7.37
C GLY A 280 -7.93 -13.40 8.66
N LEU A 281 -8.56 -14.42 9.24
CA LEU A 281 -8.06 -15.13 10.42
C LEU A 281 -6.76 -15.87 10.09
N LEU A 282 -5.91 -16.09 11.10
CA LEU A 282 -4.62 -16.75 10.94
C LEU A 282 -4.69 -18.21 11.42
N PHE A 283 -4.20 -19.12 10.59
CA PHE A 283 -3.81 -20.48 10.97
C PHE A 283 -2.32 -20.67 10.67
N GLU A 284 -1.51 -21.06 11.65
CA GLU A 284 -0.08 -21.34 11.44
C GLU A 284 0.34 -22.63 12.15
N GLU A 285 0.83 -23.60 11.37
CA GLU A 285 1.54 -24.76 11.92
C GLU A 285 3.05 -24.48 11.89
N SER A 286 3.71 -24.62 13.03
CA SER A 286 5.15 -24.46 13.21
C SER A 286 5.70 -25.58 14.07
N GLU A 287 6.94 -25.99 13.80
CA GLU A 287 7.64 -26.97 14.63
C GLU A 287 8.28 -26.30 15.84
N LEU A 288 7.93 -26.80 17.03
CA LEU A 288 8.54 -26.38 18.29
C LEU A 288 9.92 -27.02 18.40
N GLY A 289 10.94 -26.35 17.87
CA GLY A 289 12.32 -26.82 17.95
C GLY A 289 12.82 -26.99 19.39
N THR A 290 14.00 -27.57 19.55
CA THR A 290 14.61 -27.86 20.87
C THR A 290 15.14 -26.62 21.61
N ASN A 291 15.18 -25.46 20.94
CA ASN A 291 15.65 -24.20 21.52
C ASN A 291 14.48 -23.41 22.09
N PHE A 292 14.47 -23.21 23.39
CA PHE A 292 13.41 -22.48 24.07
C PHE A 292 13.26 -21.03 23.58
N LYS A 293 14.33 -20.33 23.16
CA LYS A 293 14.18 -18.97 22.55
C LYS A 293 13.30 -18.98 21.29
N ALA A 294 13.18 -20.11 20.61
CA ALA A 294 12.28 -20.24 19.46
C ALA A 294 10.81 -20.12 19.89
N LEU A 295 10.42 -20.68 21.05
CA LEU A 295 9.05 -20.55 21.59
C LEU A 295 8.70 -19.07 21.78
N GLN A 296 9.55 -18.33 22.49
CA GLN A 296 9.34 -16.90 22.72
C GLN A 296 9.17 -16.12 21.41
N HIS A 297 10.06 -16.32 20.45
CA HIS A 297 9.98 -15.65 19.15
C HIS A 297 8.71 -16.02 18.37
N LEU A 298 8.32 -17.31 18.35
CA LEU A 298 7.11 -17.78 17.66
C LEU A 298 5.85 -17.18 18.26
N VAL A 299 5.73 -17.14 19.60
CA VAL A 299 4.56 -16.56 20.27
C VAL A 299 4.46 -15.05 19.98
N VAL A 300 5.56 -14.30 20.11
CA VAL A 300 5.58 -12.85 19.82
C VAL A 300 5.24 -12.58 18.34
N LYS A 301 5.80 -13.37 17.42
CA LYS A 301 5.49 -13.29 15.98
C LYS A 301 4.00 -13.53 15.73
N MET A 302 3.42 -14.57 16.31
CA MET A 302 2.02 -14.93 16.14
C MET A 302 1.10 -13.80 16.65
N VAL A 303 1.34 -13.33 17.87
CA VAL A 303 0.55 -12.27 18.51
C VAL A 303 0.62 -10.96 17.72
N THR A 304 1.82 -10.54 17.28
CA THR A 304 1.97 -9.32 16.46
C THR A 304 1.33 -9.45 15.08
N ALA A 305 1.37 -10.64 14.45
CA ALA A 305 0.68 -10.91 13.19
C ALA A 305 -0.85 -10.85 13.34
N SER A 306 -1.40 -11.43 14.41
CA SER A 306 -2.83 -11.37 14.72
C SER A 306 -3.33 -9.96 15.01
N ALA A 307 -2.54 -9.16 15.74
CA ALA A 307 -2.84 -7.74 15.97
C ALA A 307 -2.87 -6.94 14.66
N SER A 308 -1.89 -7.16 13.78
CA SER A 308 -1.83 -6.51 12.46
C SER A 308 -3.06 -6.84 11.60
N ARG A 309 -3.51 -8.10 11.58
CA ARG A 309 -4.73 -8.51 10.85
C ARG A 309 -5.99 -7.90 11.45
N THR A 310 -6.06 -7.82 12.77
CA THR A 310 -7.16 -7.13 13.46
C THR A 310 -7.18 -5.65 13.11
N ALA A 311 -6.02 -4.98 13.06
CA ALA A 311 -5.91 -3.60 12.59
C ALA A 311 -6.37 -3.43 11.13
N VAL A 312 -6.02 -4.35 10.23
CA VAL A 312 -6.53 -4.35 8.84
C VAL A 312 -8.06 -4.40 8.83
N ARG A 313 -8.69 -5.32 9.59
CA ARG A 313 -10.16 -5.41 9.69
C ARG A 313 -10.77 -4.11 10.22
N MET A 314 -10.19 -3.55 11.29
CA MET A 314 -10.65 -2.29 11.88
C MET A 314 -10.52 -1.11 10.92
N SER A 315 -9.48 -1.09 10.07
CA SER A 315 -9.29 -0.01 9.09
C SER A 315 -10.36 0.00 7.99
N ARG A 316 -10.94 -1.17 7.64
CA ARG A 316 -12.03 -1.31 6.67
C ARG A 316 -13.38 -0.78 7.19
N ILE A 317 -13.59 -0.75 8.52
CA ILE A 317 -14.87 -0.40 9.16
C ILE A 317 -14.95 1.13 9.48
N ARG A 318 -14.14 1.98 8.85
CA ARG A 318 -14.08 3.41 9.14
C ARG A 318 -15.28 4.19 8.58
N GLY A 319 -16.23 4.52 9.46
CA GLY A 319 -17.33 5.46 9.21
C GLY A 319 -17.55 6.45 10.37
N PRO A 320 -18.38 7.51 10.20
CA PRO A 320 -18.58 8.58 11.18
C PRO A 320 -19.04 8.12 12.58
N ALA A 321 -19.59 6.91 12.70
CA ALA A 321 -20.11 6.32 13.93
C ALA A 321 -19.14 5.33 14.63
N ALA A 322 -17.88 5.21 14.17
CA ALA A 322 -17.01 4.08 14.52
C ALA A 322 -16.39 4.11 15.94
N ALA A 323 -16.19 5.28 16.56
CA ALA A 323 -15.46 5.41 17.83
C ALA A 323 -16.13 4.66 19.00
N ASN A 324 -17.47 4.62 19.05
CA ASN A 324 -18.22 3.88 20.08
C ASN A 324 -18.54 2.42 19.67
N LYS A 325 -18.27 2.03 18.42
CA LYS A 325 -18.64 0.71 17.86
C LYS A 325 -17.55 -0.35 18.00
N TRP A 326 -16.29 0.05 18.20
CA TRP A 326 -15.16 -0.88 18.36
C TRP A 326 -15.23 -1.72 19.64
N LEU A 327 -15.99 -1.25 20.64
CA LEU A 327 -16.23 -1.92 21.92
C LEU A 327 -17.39 -2.94 21.87
N ASP A 328 -18.30 -2.86 20.88
CA ASP A 328 -19.51 -3.69 20.80
C ASP A 328 -19.57 -4.48 19.49
N MET A 329 -18.64 -5.43 19.33
CA MET A 329 -18.43 -6.21 18.10
C MET A 329 -18.67 -7.71 18.33
N LYS A 330 -19.77 -8.07 19.01
CA LYS A 330 -20.17 -9.48 19.24
C LYS A 330 -20.65 -10.21 17.97
N ASN A 331 -21.03 -9.49 16.90
CA ASN A 331 -21.57 -10.07 15.67
C ASN A 331 -20.94 -9.45 14.41
N LEU A 332 -19.64 -9.63 14.21
CA LEU A 332 -19.07 -9.63 12.86
C LEU A 332 -18.71 -11.08 12.53
N GLY A 333 -19.75 -11.85 12.17
CA GLY A 333 -19.55 -12.98 11.26
C GLY A 333 -18.82 -12.45 10.02
N SER A 334 -17.98 -13.31 9.43
CA SER A 334 -17.26 -13.10 8.18
C SER A 334 -17.69 -11.81 7.48
N ILE A 335 -16.81 -10.80 7.45
CA ILE A 335 -16.87 -9.86 6.33
C ILE A 335 -16.58 -10.77 5.14
N VAL A 336 -17.64 -11.35 4.60
CA VAL A 336 -17.74 -11.76 3.22
C VAL A 336 -17.22 -10.51 2.53
N GLU A 337 -16.03 -10.61 1.95
CA GLU A 337 -15.66 -9.68 0.90
C GLU A 337 -16.92 -9.68 0.03
N ASP A 338 -17.62 -8.55 -0.09
CA ASP A 338 -18.73 -8.43 -1.04
C ASP A 338 -18.12 -8.70 -2.42
N GLU A 339 -17.94 -9.99 -2.74
CA GLU A 339 -17.66 -10.58 -4.03
C GLU A 339 -18.94 -10.54 -4.89
N ASP A 340 -19.98 -9.84 -4.43
CA ASP A 340 -21.19 -9.51 -5.19
C ASP A 340 -20.98 -8.25 -6.06
N GLY A 341 -19.84 -8.21 -6.74
CA GLY A 341 -19.63 -7.36 -7.90
C GLY A 341 -19.22 -8.25 -9.05
N ASP A 342 -20.16 -8.54 -9.96
CA ASP A 342 -20.00 -9.35 -11.18
C ASP A 342 -18.54 -9.50 -11.60
N ASP A 343 -18.01 -10.71 -11.44
CA ASP A 343 -16.60 -11.00 -11.67
C ASP A 343 -16.27 -10.67 -13.14
N VAL A 344 -15.56 -9.55 -13.36
CA VAL A 344 -15.35 -9.01 -14.70
C VAL A 344 -14.45 -9.99 -15.46
N HIS A 345 -14.86 -10.39 -16.66
CA HIS A 345 -14.07 -11.31 -17.49
C HIS A 345 -12.68 -10.71 -17.79
N LEU A 346 -11.64 -11.34 -17.24
CA LEU A 346 -10.25 -10.88 -17.37
C LEU A 346 -9.58 -11.48 -18.60
N GLU A 347 -8.78 -10.66 -19.28
CA GLU A 347 -7.95 -11.09 -20.41
C GLU A 347 -6.86 -12.06 -19.93
N SER A 348 -6.91 -13.30 -20.42
CA SER A 348 -5.95 -14.36 -20.11
C SER A 348 -4.75 -14.40 -21.05
N ALA A 349 -4.86 -13.77 -22.22
CA ALA A 349 -3.81 -13.73 -23.22
C ALA A 349 -2.71 -12.71 -22.86
N PRO A 350 -1.43 -12.98 -23.21
CA PRO A 350 -0.36 -12.03 -23.00
C PRO A 350 -0.57 -10.75 -23.85
N PRO A 351 -0.10 -9.59 -23.36
CA PRO A 351 -0.36 -8.31 -24.01
C PRO A 351 0.34 -8.17 -25.37
N ARG A 352 -0.40 -7.74 -26.40
CA ARG A 352 0.10 -7.61 -27.78
C ARG A 352 0.41 -6.16 -28.14
N TRP A 353 1.35 -5.57 -27.41
CA TRP A 353 1.68 -4.14 -27.47
C TRP A 353 1.99 -3.58 -28.88
N HIS A 354 2.49 -4.41 -29.79
CA HIS A 354 2.88 -3.99 -31.14
C HIS A 354 1.83 -4.27 -32.22
N GLN A 355 0.74 -4.98 -31.89
CA GLN A 355 -0.31 -5.31 -32.85
C GLN A 355 -1.21 -4.09 -33.10
N LYS A 356 -1.29 -3.64 -34.36
CA LYS A 356 -2.15 -2.52 -34.75
C LYS A 356 -3.61 -2.87 -34.46
N GLY A 357 -4.32 -1.96 -33.79
CA GLY A 357 -5.75 -2.14 -33.46
C GLY A 357 -6.02 -2.99 -32.23
N TRP A 358 -5.00 -3.58 -31.57
CA TRP A 358 -5.21 -4.35 -30.34
C TRP A 358 -5.65 -3.47 -29.15
N LEU A 359 -5.12 -2.24 -29.06
CA LEU A 359 -5.71 -1.19 -28.22
C LEU A 359 -6.87 -0.57 -29.02
N ASP A 360 -8.07 -1.07 -28.74
CA ASP A 360 -9.30 -0.93 -29.52
C ASP A 360 -10.20 0.25 -29.11
N GLU A 361 -9.93 0.87 -27.95
CA GLU A 361 -10.67 2.04 -27.47
C GLU A 361 -9.77 3.29 -27.45
N THR A 362 -10.32 4.45 -27.82
CA THR A 362 -9.61 5.74 -27.78
C THR A 362 -10.33 6.71 -26.86
N LEU A 363 -9.60 7.25 -25.89
CA LEU A 363 -10.07 8.20 -24.90
C LEU A 363 -9.40 9.55 -25.12
N MET A 364 -10.19 10.63 -25.14
CA MET A 364 -9.69 12.01 -25.12
C MET A 364 -9.96 12.59 -23.73
N VAL A 365 -8.90 12.79 -22.95
CA VAL A 365 -9.03 13.08 -21.52
C VAL A 365 -8.15 14.26 -21.11
N GLU A 366 -8.55 14.89 -20.01
CA GLU A 366 -7.69 15.77 -19.26
C GLU A 366 -6.99 14.98 -18.15
N GLY A 367 -5.66 14.95 -18.21
CA GLY A 367 -4.79 14.40 -17.19
C GLY A 367 -4.38 15.46 -16.17
N PHE A 368 -4.46 15.11 -14.90
CA PHE A 368 -3.89 15.83 -13.78
C PHE A 368 -2.72 14.99 -13.28
N SER A 369 -1.53 15.56 -13.17
CA SER A 369 -0.30 14.88 -12.71
C SER A 369 0.48 15.76 -11.73
N PRO A 370 1.25 15.21 -10.78
CA PRO A 370 2.12 16.02 -9.95
C PRO A 370 3.30 16.53 -10.78
N ASP A 371 3.68 17.78 -10.58
CA ASP A 371 4.80 18.41 -11.30
C ASP A 371 6.12 18.09 -10.57
N VAL A 372 6.65 16.87 -10.79
CA VAL A 372 7.85 16.35 -10.09
C VAL A 372 9.18 16.86 -10.70
N VAL A 373 9.17 18.02 -11.37
CA VAL A 373 10.35 18.48 -12.13
C VAL A 373 11.44 19.02 -11.20
N GLN A 374 12.66 18.52 -11.43
CA GLN A 374 13.96 18.89 -10.85
C GLN A 374 13.96 19.16 -9.35
N HIS A 375 14.12 18.09 -8.57
CA HIS A 375 14.28 18.13 -7.12
C HIS A 375 15.56 18.90 -6.75
N ALA A 376 15.40 20.14 -6.29
CA ALA A 376 16.46 20.91 -5.66
C ALA A 376 16.68 20.43 -4.22
N SER A 377 17.78 20.85 -3.59
CA SER A 377 18.15 20.46 -2.23
C SER A 377 17.04 20.72 -1.18
N ASN A 378 16.16 21.70 -1.42
CA ASN A 378 15.09 22.08 -0.50
C ASN A 378 13.70 21.57 -0.89
N THR A 379 13.53 20.94 -2.07
CA THR A 379 12.20 20.57 -2.60
C THR A 379 11.40 19.71 -1.63
N LEU A 380 11.99 18.66 -1.05
CA LEU A 380 11.30 17.83 -0.06
C LEU A 380 10.92 18.62 1.20
N ASN A 381 11.77 19.54 1.67
CA ASN A 381 11.48 20.37 2.84
C ASN A 381 10.27 21.27 2.60
N ASP A 382 10.18 21.88 1.42
CA ASP A 382 9.06 22.71 1.03
C ASP A 382 7.77 21.89 0.92
N MET A 383 7.81 20.72 0.28
CA MET A 383 6.66 19.82 0.16
C MET A 383 6.17 19.30 1.52
N MET A 384 7.08 19.05 2.46
CA MET A 384 6.71 18.69 3.83
C MET A 384 6.11 19.85 4.63
N ALA A 385 6.42 21.10 4.29
CA ALA A 385 5.92 22.27 5.01
C ALA A 385 4.45 22.60 4.66
N ASN A 386 4.03 22.40 3.40
CA ASN A 386 2.66 22.70 2.97
C ASN A 386 2.25 21.93 1.71
N ASP A 387 1.02 21.41 1.66
CA ASP A 387 0.45 20.73 0.49
C ASP A 387 0.44 21.60 -0.78
N HIS A 388 0.38 22.93 -0.66
CA HIS A 388 0.44 23.85 -1.80
C HIS A 388 1.79 23.90 -2.50
N ASN A 389 2.85 23.42 -1.84
CA ASN A 389 4.17 23.29 -2.45
C ASN A 389 4.26 22.04 -3.34
N ILE A 390 3.28 21.14 -3.27
CA ILE A 390 3.13 20.00 -4.17
C ILE A 390 2.32 20.46 -5.38
N LYS A 391 3.03 20.90 -6.41
CA LYS A 391 2.45 21.45 -7.65
C LYS A 391 1.82 20.34 -8.48
N MET A 392 0.74 20.69 -9.18
CA MET A 392 0.04 19.82 -10.12
C MET A 392 0.07 20.46 -11.51
N SER A 393 0.28 19.65 -12.54
CA SER A 393 0.11 20.05 -13.94
C SER A 393 -1.15 19.43 -14.53
N ILE A 394 -1.79 20.18 -15.42
CA ILE A 394 -2.90 19.71 -16.25
C ILE A 394 -2.33 19.43 -17.64
N THR A 395 -2.78 18.36 -18.28
CA THR A 395 -2.32 17.92 -19.59
C THR A 395 -3.49 17.35 -20.38
N GLU A 396 -3.59 17.66 -21.67
CA GLU A 396 -4.52 16.94 -22.53
C GLU A 396 -3.84 15.69 -23.11
N LEU A 397 -4.49 14.54 -22.98
CA LEU A 397 -3.97 13.26 -23.48
C LEU A 397 -5.00 12.58 -24.37
N THR A 398 -4.50 11.99 -25.46
CA THR A 398 -5.22 10.99 -26.23
C THR A 398 -4.63 9.64 -25.87
N ILE A 399 -5.47 8.76 -25.28
CA ILE A 399 -5.06 7.45 -24.77
C ILE A 399 -5.74 6.38 -25.60
N ARG A 400 -4.95 5.43 -26.09
CA ARG A 400 -5.46 4.18 -26.65
C ARG A 400 -5.43 3.12 -25.56
N LYS A 401 -6.56 2.55 -25.20
CA LYS A 401 -6.64 1.47 -24.22
C LYS A 401 -7.29 0.23 -24.80
N ARG A 402 -7.07 -0.90 -24.12
CA ARG A 402 -7.77 -2.15 -24.35
C ARG A 402 -9.15 -2.08 -23.70
N SER A 403 -10.19 -2.55 -24.40
CA SER A 403 -11.56 -2.61 -23.86
C SER A 403 -11.74 -3.68 -22.78
N HIS A 404 -10.95 -4.75 -22.83
CA HIS A 404 -11.00 -5.85 -21.87
C HIS A 404 -9.95 -5.63 -20.77
N PRO A 405 -10.34 -5.77 -19.48
CA PRO A 405 -9.39 -5.63 -18.39
C PRO A 405 -8.52 -6.87 -18.25
N PHE A 406 -7.30 -6.70 -17.75
CA PHE A 406 -6.37 -7.82 -17.52
C PHE A 406 -6.19 -8.14 -16.03
N ALA A 407 -6.58 -7.22 -15.16
CA ALA A 407 -6.52 -7.41 -13.72
C ALA A 407 -7.63 -6.62 -13.02
N GLN A 408 -8.02 -7.09 -11.85
CA GLN A 408 -8.93 -6.40 -10.96
C GLN A 408 -8.43 -6.47 -9.52
N GLY A 409 -8.69 -5.42 -8.75
CA GLY A 409 -8.54 -5.39 -7.30
C GLY A 409 -9.90 -5.22 -6.61
N ALA A 410 -9.86 -4.94 -5.31
CA ALA A 410 -11.07 -4.78 -4.49
C ALA A 410 -11.99 -3.65 -5.02
N MET A 411 -11.42 -2.53 -5.47
CA MET A 411 -12.20 -1.35 -5.87
C MET A 411 -12.01 -0.94 -7.33
N ARG A 412 -10.96 -1.43 -8.00
CA ARG A 412 -10.53 -0.94 -9.31
C ARG A 412 -10.29 -2.07 -10.29
N VAL A 413 -10.48 -1.78 -11.58
CA VAL A 413 -10.20 -2.68 -12.70
C VAL A 413 -9.12 -2.05 -13.58
N ALA A 414 -8.20 -2.84 -14.13
CA ALA A 414 -7.01 -2.38 -14.84
C ALA A 414 -7.00 -2.82 -16.33
N PHE A 415 -6.66 -1.88 -17.21
CA PHE A 415 -6.66 -2.02 -18.67
C PHE A 415 -5.30 -1.64 -19.25
N TYR A 416 -4.82 -2.37 -20.25
CA TYR A 416 -3.60 -2.00 -20.97
C TYR A 416 -3.80 -0.72 -21.77
N ALA A 417 -2.81 0.17 -21.78
CA ALA A 417 -2.92 1.46 -22.48
C ALA A 417 -1.58 2.00 -23.03
N ARG A 418 -1.70 2.91 -23.99
CA ARG A 418 -0.64 3.77 -24.52
C ARG A 418 -1.15 5.19 -24.75
N THR A 419 -0.28 6.18 -24.62
CA THR A 419 -0.58 7.54 -25.10
C THR A 419 -0.32 7.65 -26.60
N MET A 420 -0.81 8.71 -27.23
CA MET A 420 -0.75 8.89 -28.68
C MET A 420 0.69 9.07 -29.18
N GLN A 421 1.53 9.83 -28.46
CA GLN A 421 2.88 10.15 -28.89
C GLN A 421 3.97 9.29 -28.21
N SER A 422 3.60 8.32 -27.37
CA SER A 422 4.57 7.44 -26.68
C SER A 422 4.32 5.95 -26.89
N ALA A 423 5.41 5.22 -27.09
CA ALA A 423 5.44 3.76 -27.08
C ALA A 423 5.52 3.16 -25.66
N ASN A 424 5.63 4.00 -24.62
CA ASN A 424 5.62 3.55 -23.22
C ASN A 424 4.35 2.75 -22.92
N ARG A 425 4.51 1.72 -22.11
CA ARG A 425 3.41 0.84 -21.68
C ARG A 425 2.79 1.44 -20.42
N TYR A 426 1.47 1.62 -20.43
CA TYR A 426 0.71 2.16 -19.31
C TYR A 426 -0.46 1.25 -18.94
N VAL A 427 -1.04 1.53 -17.79
CA VAL A 427 -2.26 0.93 -17.26
C VAL A 427 -3.25 2.05 -16.99
N VAL A 428 -4.48 1.92 -17.51
CA VAL A 428 -5.63 2.72 -17.09
C VAL A 428 -6.39 1.93 -16.03
N LYS A 429 -6.75 2.58 -14.92
CA LYS A 429 -7.63 2.00 -13.89
C LYS A 429 -8.94 2.78 -13.80
N SER A 430 -10.06 2.04 -13.70
CA SER A 430 -11.40 2.58 -13.41
C SER A 430 -11.94 1.98 -12.09
N PHE A 431 -12.98 2.58 -11.50
CA PHE A 431 -13.63 2.02 -10.31
C PHE A 431 -14.72 1.01 -10.68
N LYS A 432 -14.98 0.05 -9.78
CA LYS A 432 -16.05 -0.95 -9.96
C LYS A 432 -17.46 -0.35 -9.75
N LYS A 433 -17.67 0.47 -8.70
CA LYS A 433 -18.92 1.17 -8.34
C LYS A 433 -18.58 2.44 -7.54
N ASP A 434 -19.42 3.49 -7.60
CA ASP A 434 -19.32 4.76 -6.86
C ASP A 434 -17.89 5.28 -6.63
N GLY A 435 -17.28 5.79 -7.70
CA GLY A 435 -15.89 6.20 -7.73
C GLY A 435 -15.56 7.39 -6.81
N LYS A 436 -14.29 7.48 -6.41
CA LYS A 436 -13.73 8.65 -5.73
C LYS A 436 -13.92 9.91 -6.59
N ARG A 437 -14.38 11.01 -5.98
CA ARG A 437 -14.37 12.35 -6.62
C ARG A 437 -12.94 12.79 -6.95
N LEU A 438 -12.80 13.64 -7.95
CA LEU A 438 -11.52 14.22 -8.40
C LEU A 438 -10.64 14.77 -7.25
N ALA A 439 -11.27 15.35 -6.23
CA ALA A 439 -10.62 15.81 -5.01
C ALA A 439 -9.80 14.72 -4.28
N HIS A 440 -10.34 13.51 -4.15
CA HIS A 440 -9.65 12.41 -3.47
C HIS A 440 -8.46 11.92 -4.30
N PHE A 441 -8.62 11.82 -5.63
CA PHE A 441 -7.52 11.49 -6.53
C PHE A 441 -6.39 12.52 -6.46
N ALA A 442 -6.74 13.81 -6.50
CA ALA A 442 -5.75 14.88 -6.40
C ALA A 442 -4.96 14.80 -5.08
N GLU A 443 -5.59 14.33 -4.00
CA GLU A 443 -4.90 14.12 -2.73
C GLU A 443 -4.02 12.86 -2.71
N ASP A 444 -4.52 11.72 -3.21
CA ASP A 444 -3.74 10.49 -3.38
C ASP A 444 -2.46 10.76 -4.22
N MET A 445 -2.59 11.57 -5.27
CA MET A 445 -1.49 11.99 -6.12
C MET A 445 -0.47 12.88 -5.43
N ARG A 446 -0.91 13.80 -4.56
CA ARG A 446 0.01 14.62 -3.75
C ARG A 446 0.78 13.75 -2.76
N CYS A 447 0.13 12.75 -2.15
CA CYS A 447 0.80 11.76 -1.30
C CYS A 447 1.91 11.05 -2.09
N GLN A 448 1.58 10.52 -3.26
CA GLN A 448 2.54 9.78 -4.09
C GLN A 448 3.70 10.65 -4.56
N ALA A 449 3.45 11.92 -4.89
CA ALA A 449 4.50 12.88 -5.22
C ALA A 449 5.45 13.12 -4.04
N LEU A 450 4.91 13.26 -2.81
CA LEU A 450 5.70 13.40 -1.60
C LEU A 450 6.51 12.12 -1.30
N CYS A 451 5.92 10.93 -1.47
CA CYS A 451 6.63 9.65 -1.36
C CYS A 451 7.80 9.57 -2.35
N LYS A 452 7.59 10.02 -3.59
CA LYS A 452 8.63 10.07 -4.61
C LYS A 452 9.75 11.06 -4.27
N ALA A 453 9.43 12.20 -3.68
CA ALA A 453 10.43 13.15 -3.17
C ALA A 453 11.26 12.54 -2.03
N PHE A 454 10.65 11.79 -1.11
CA PHE A 454 11.40 11.00 -0.12
C PHE A 454 12.31 9.96 -0.79
N ALA A 455 11.85 9.27 -1.84
CA ALA A 455 12.64 8.27 -2.56
C ALA A 455 13.87 8.88 -3.25
N LEU A 456 13.75 10.09 -3.80
CA LEU A 456 14.89 10.81 -4.38
C LEU A 456 16.00 11.05 -3.35
N ASP A 457 15.65 11.58 -2.18
CA ASP A 457 16.57 11.80 -1.05
C ASP A 457 17.15 10.47 -0.55
N PHE A 458 16.30 9.45 -0.36
CA PHE A 458 16.74 8.11 0.09
C PHE A 458 17.75 7.48 -0.88
N ASN A 459 17.44 7.47 -2.17
CA ASN A 459 18.29 6.89 -3.22
C ASN A 459 19.64 7.60 -3.34
N ALA A 460 19.67 8.92 -3.10
CA ALA A 460 20.91 9.68 -3.06
C ALA A 460 21.84 9.22 -1.92
N LEU A 461 21.30 8.69 -0.83
CA LEU A 461 22.05 8.23 0.34
C LEU A 461 22.42 6.74 0.26
N VAL A 462 21.52 5.87 -0.20
CA VAL A 462 21.75 4.41 -0.16
C VAL A 462 22.49 3.86 -1.37
N GLY A 463 22.38 4.54 -2.52
CA GLY A 463 22.97 4.14 -3.78
C GLY A 463 22.03 3.33 -4.69
N GLU A 464 22.53 2.90 -5.85
CA GLU A 464 21.74 2.19 -6.87
C GLU A 464 21.25 0.82 -6.40
N GLU A 465 22.09 0.13 -5.64
CA GLU A 465 21.86 -1.21 -5.13
C GLU A 465 20.54 -1.36 -4.34
N HIS A 466 20.15 -0.32 -3.60
CA HIS A 466 18.96 -0.32 -2.74
C HIS A 466 17.98 0.78 -3.12
N SER A 467 18.07 1.29 -4.35
CA SER A 467 17.22 2.37 -4.83
C SER A 467 15.76 1.91 -4.98
N LEU A 468 14.82 2.79 -4.65
CA LEU A 468 13.38 2.59 -4.80
C LEU A 468 12.79 3.68 -5.70
N ASP A 469 11.76 3.34 -6.46
CA ASP A 469 11.08 4.31 -7.31
C ASP A 469 9.57 4.15 -7.22
N PHE A 470 8.86 5.24 -6.93
CA PHE A 470 7.40 5.26 -7.00
C PHE A 470 6.96 5.65 -8.41
N ILE A 471 6.17 4.80 -9.06
CA ILE A 471 5.61 5.14 -10.37
C ILE A 471 4.76 6.41 -10.27
N VAL A 472 4.61 7.15 -11.36
CA VAL A 472 3.78 8.35 -11.37
C VAL A 472 2.35 7.98 -11.76
N THR A 473 1.38 8.40 -10.97
CA THR A 473 -0.04 8.24 -11.28
C THR A 473 -0.62 9.57 -11.73
N THR A 474 -1.33 9.56 -12.86
CA THR A 474 -2.03 10.69 -13.46
C THR A 474 -3.53 10.43 -13.36
N CYS A 475 -4.30 11.31 -12.70
CA CYS A 475 -5.76 11.22 -12.71
C CYS A 475 -6.28 11.72 -14.05
N LEU A 476 -7.27 11.06 -14.63
CA LEU A 476 -7.87 11.43 -15.91
C LEU A 476 -9.34 11.77 -15.70
N LYS A 477 -9.83 12.79 -16.41
CA LYS A 477 -11.26 13.11 -16.53
C LYS A 477 -11.66 13.23 -18.00
N GLY A 478 -12.82 12.70 -18.37
CA GLY A 478 -13.40 12.89 -19.71
C GLY A 478 -13.69 14.37 -20.01
N LYS A 479 -13.56 14.79 -21.27
CA LYS A 479 -13.93 16.15 -21.68
C LYS A 479 -15.45 16.31 -21.67
N SER A 480 -15.97 17.38 -21.06
CA SER A 480 -17.41 17.69 -21.05
C SER A 480 -17.98 17.68 -22.47
N GLY A 481 -19.01 16.88 -22.72
CA GLY A 481 -19.67 16.75 -24.03
C GLY A 481 -19.18 15.60 -24.93
N SER A 482 -18.22 14.78 -24.48
CA SER A 482 -17.84 13.51 -25.12
C SER A 482 -18.53 12.30 -24.47
N SER A 483 -18.62 11.17 -25.17
CA SER A 483 -19.22 9.92 -24.67
C SER A 483 -18.47 9.29 -23.48
N SER A 484 -17.26 9.75 -23.17
CA SER A 484 -16.56 9.45 -21.92
C SER A 484 -17.07 10.40 -20.83
N GLY A 485 -18.02 9.93 -20.01
CA GLY A 485 -18.70 10.74 -18.98
C GLY A 485 -17.81 11.30 -17.87
N ASP A 486 -18.44 11.81 -16.80
CA ASP A 486 -17.80 12.46 -15.63
C ASP A 486 -16.92 11.51 -14.76
N GLU A 487 -16.69 10.27 -15.20
CA GLU A 487 -15.94 9.27 -14.44
C GLU A 487 -14.44 9.62 -14.37
N CYS A 488 -13.87 9.60 -13.16
CA CYS A 488 -12.44 9.81 -12.94
C CYS A 488 -11.69 8.47 -13.09
N LEU A 489 -10.72 8.44 -14.00
CA LEU A 489 -9.81 7.30 -14.20
C LEU A 489 -8.41 7.63 -13.67
N SER A 490 -7.51 6.65 -13.65
CA SER A 490 -6.08 6.90 -13.43
C SER A 490 -5.20 6.21 -14.46
N LEU A 491 -4.13 6.87 -14.89
CA LEU A 491 -3.08 6.35 -15.76
C LEU A 491 -1.77 6.21 -14.98
N GLU A 492 -1.12 5.07 -15.09
CA GLU A 492 0.18 4.81 -14.46
C GLU A 492 1.06 3.93 -15.37
N PRO A 493 2.40 3.98 -15.25
CA PRO A 493 3.29 3.07 -15.96
C PRO A 493 2.97 1.59 -15.70
N TYR A 494 2.99 0.77 -16.76
CA TYR A 494 2.90 -0.69 -16.62
C TYR A 494 4.19 -1.24 -16.04
N ILE A 495 4.08 -1.94 -14.90
CA ILE A 495 5.18 -2.64 -14.23
C ILE A 495 5.04 -4.14 -14.45
N GLU A 496 6.09 -4.75 -15.00
CA GLU A 496 6.10 -6.16 -15.42
C GLU A 496 6.83 -7.01 -14.39
N GLY A 497 6.17 -8.02 -13.84
CA GLY A 497 6.78 -9.01 -12.96
C GLY A 497 5.86 -9.46 -11.83
N THR A 498 6.44 -10.03 -10.78
CA THR A 498 5.68 -10.53 -9.63
C THR A 498 5.46 -9.40 -8.64
N TYR A 499 4.19 -9.13 -8.34
CA TYR A 499 3.81 -8.12 -7.37
C TYR A 499 4.10 -8.60 -5.94
N VAL A 500 4.64 -7.73 -5.10
CA VAL A 500 4.99 -8.03 -3.71
C VAL A 500 4.54 -6.86 -2.84
N LYS A 501 3.84 -7.16 -1.74
CA LYS A 501 3.63 -6.21 -0.64
C LYS A 501 4.74 -6.42 0.39
N TYR A 502 5.58 -5.41 0.59
CA TYR A 502 6.73 -5.45 1.50
C TYR A 502 6.33 -5.09 2.93
N ASN A 503 5.47 -4.09 3.10
CA ASN A 503 4.79 -3.78 4.36
C ASN A 503 3.40 -3.23 4.08
N ASN A 504 2.56 -3.09 5.12
CA ASN A 504 1.27 -2.43 4.99
C ASN A 504 1.21 -1.18 5.90
N ASN A 505 0.05 -0.52 5.92
CA ASN A 505 -0.21 0.65 6.75
C ASN A 505 -0.59 0.34 8.22
N SER A 506 -0.55 -0.92 8.64
CA SER A 506 -1.08 -1.40 9.93
C SER A 506 -0.23 -2.51 10.55
N GLY A 507 1.09 -2.45 10.35
CA GLY A 507 2.08 -3.25 11.08
C GLY A 507 2.53 -4.56 10.42
N PHE A 508 1.98 -4.95 9.28
CA PHE A 508 2.48 -6.09 8.52
C PHE A 508 3.86 -5.82 7.93
N VAL A 509 4.75 -6.81 8.05
CA VAL A 509 6.06 -6.87 7.41
C VAL A 509 6.16 -8.20 6.66
N ASN A 510 6.56 -8.15 5.39
CA ASN A 510 6.83 -9.35 4.61
C ASN A 510 8.10 -10.03 5.15
N LYS A 511 7.96 -11.28 5.60
CA LYS A 511 9.07 -12.08 6.15
C LYS A 511 9.45 -13.28 5.29
N ASP A 512 8.91 -13.40 4.08
CA ASP A 512 9.09 -14.60 3.26
C ASP A 512 10.51 -14.76 2.73
N ASN A 513 11.14 -13.63 2.39
CA ASN A 513 12.55 -13.56 2.07
C ASN A 513 13.18 -12.37 2.79
N PRO A 514 13.73 -12.57 4.01
CA PRO A 514 14.38 -11.51 4.79
C PRO A 514 15.64 -10.93 4.12
N HIS A 515 16.23 -11.67 3.17
CA HIS A 515 17.41 -11.25 2.40
C HIS A 515 17.04 -10.60 1.06
N ASP A 516 15.74 -10.47 0.75
CA ASP A 516 15.31 -9.69 -0.41
C ASP A 516 15.74 -8.23 -0.22
N ARG A 517 16.60 -7.75 -1.12
CA ARG A 517 17.15 -6.40 -1.09
C ARG A 517 16.07 -5.32 -1.20
N CYS A 518 15.02 -5.55 -1.99
CA CYS A 518 13.90 -4.62 -2.12
C CYS A 518 13.07 -4.60 -0.83
N ASN A 519 12.88 -5.75 -0.18
CA ASN A 519 12.20 -5.81 1.11
C ASN A 519 12.99 -5.06 2.20
N GLN A 520 14.29 -5.28 2.29
CA GLN A 520 15.16 -4.53 3.22
C GLN A 520 15.14 -3.04 2.95
N ALA A 521 15.23 -2.63 1.67
CA ALA A 521 15.14 -1.23 1.27
C ALA A 521 13.78 -0.63 1.63
N ALA A 522 12.68 -1.35 1.43
CA ALA A 522 11.33 -0.91 1.78
C ALA A 522 11.19 -0.62 3.28
N GLN A 523 11.62 -1.54 4.16
CA GLN A 523 11.54 -1.29 5.62
C GLN A 523 12.42 -0.10 6.03
N ALA A 524 13.63 -0.01 5.49
CA ALA A 524 14.54 1.09 5.77
C ALA A 524 14.03 2.43 5.23
N PHE A 525 13.34 2.43 4.08
CA PHE A 525 12.71 3.60 3.50
C PHE A 525 11.59 4.15 4.37
N SER A 526 10.67 3.29 4.83
CA SER A 526 9.62 3.67 5.78
C SER A 526 10.21 4.32 7.04
N HIS A 527 11.24 3.69 7.64
CA HIS A 527 11.95 4.24 8.79
C HIS A 527 12.64 5.58 8.46
N PHE A 528 13.33 5.66 7.33
CA PHE A 528 13.98 6.88 6.85
C PHE A 528 13.00 8.04 6.72
N THR A 529 11.80 7.82 6.18
CA THR A 529 10.81 8.90 6.01
C THR A 529 10.39 9.52 7.35
N PHE A 530 10.29 8.71 8.41
CA PHE A 530 10.00 9.18 9.76
C PHE A 530 11.15 10.01 10.34
N GLU A 531 12.38 9.53 10.23
CA GLU A 531 13.58 10.25 10.70
C GLU A 531 13.81 11.54 9.90
N ARG A 532 13.75 11.47 8.56
CA ARG A 532 13.97 12.59 7.62
C ARG A 532 12.96 13.72 7.78
N SER A 533 11.74 13.38 8.21
CA SER A 533 10.66 14.33 8.46
C SER A 533 10.61 14.88 9.89
N LYS A 534 11.49 14.38 10.78
CA LYS A 534 11.49 14.66 12.23
C LYS A 534 10.16 14.26 12.90
N GLY A 535 9.70 13.04 12.58
CA GLY A 535 8.49 12.45 13.16
C GLY A 535 7.16 12.99 12.62
N ARG A 536 7.19 13.74 11.52
CA ARG A 536 5.98 14.35 10.93
C ARG A 536 5.26 13.48 9.91
N PHE A 537 6.02 12.64 9.19
CA PHE A 537 5.51 11.76 8.14
C PHE A 537 6.09 10.36 8.25
N LEU A 538 5.33 9.35 7.87
CA LEU A 538 5.81 7.98 7.67
C LEU A 538 5.16 7.41 6.42
N VAL A 539 5.97 6.94 5.47
CA VAL A 539 5.48 6.26 4.27
C VAL A 539 5.44 4.75 4.53
N SER A 540 4.32 4.12 4.24
CA SER A 540 4.06 2.69 4.42
C SER A 540 3.22 2.13 3.27
N ASP A 541 2.73 0.89 3.40
CA ASP A 541 2.04 0.18 2.32
C ASP A 541 2.89 0.09 1.05
N LEU A 542 4.17 -0.22 1.25
CA LEU A 542 5.14 -0.34 0.17
C LEU A 542 4.91 -1.64 -0.60
N GLN A 543 4.49 -1.50 -1.85
CA GLN A 543 4.08 -2.61 -2.70
C GLN A 543 4.38 -2.32 -4.17
N GLY A 544 4.69 -3.35 -4.95
CA GLY A 544 5.03 -3.20 -6.36
C GLY A 544 5.84 -4.38 -6.90
N VAL A 545 6.66 -4.14 -7.92
CA VAL A 545 7.51 -5.16 -8.56
C VAL A 545 8.98 -4.77 -8.41
N GLY A 546 9.72 -5.53 -7.61
CA GLY A 546 11.11 -5.22 -7.31
C GLY A 546 11.25 -3.83 -6.69
N ASN A 547 12.05 -2.96 -7.30
CA ASN A 547 12.22 -1.59 -6.82
C ASN A 547 11.18 -0.58 -7.33
N GLN A 548 10.25 -1.00 -8.20
CA GLN A 548 9.19 -0.14 -8.73
C GLN A 548 7.93 -0.30 -7.89
N LEU A 549 7.61 0.72 -7.10
CA LEU A 549 6.53 0.75 -6.13
C LEU A 549 5.34 1.56 -6.64
N THR A 550 4.13 1.22 -6.18
CA THR A 550 2.88 1.92 -6.51
C THR A 550 1.94 1.96 -5.30
N ASP A 551 0.95 2.85 -5.37
CA ASP A 551 -0.12 3.00 -4.37
C ASP A 551 0.38 3.05 -2.90
N PRO A 552 1.38 3.90 -2.53
CA PRO A 552 1.85 3.98 -1.16
C PRO A 552 0.86 4.70 -0.23
N ALA A 553 0.89 4.38 1.06
CA ALA A 553 0.20 5.12 2.10
C ALA A 553 1.15 6.10 2.80
N ILE A 554 0.65 7.27 3.22
CA ILE A 554 1.38 8.19 4.08
C ILE A 554 0.60 8.44 5.36
N HIS A 555 1.31 8.39 6.48
CA HIS A 555 0.82 8.77 7.80
C HIS A 555 1.41 10.11 8.18
N THR A 556 0.63 10.97 8.81
CA THR A 556 1.10 12.28 9.26
C THR A 556 0.68 12.59 10.68
N SER A 557 1.55 13.29 11.41
CA SER A 557 1.24 13.83 12.73
C SER A 557 0.25 15.01 12.68
N ASP A 558 0.14 15.64 11.50
CA ASP A 558 -0.71 16.80 11.26
C ASP A 558 -2.11 16.33 10.82
N PRO A 559 -3.16 16.55 11.63
CA PRO A 559 -4.50 16.10 11.31
C PRO A 559 -5.14 16.85 10.12
N ASP A 560 -4.56 17.96 9.68
CA ASP A 560 -5.06 18.76 8.58
C ASP A 560 -4.50 18.36 7.21
N ARG A 561 -3.47 17.51 7.19
CA ARG A 561 -2.84 17.02 5.97
C ARG A 561 -3.40 15.66 5.55
N PHE A 562 -3.70 15.53 4.27
CA PHE A 562 -4.17 14.29 3.64
C PHE A 562 -5.42 13.68 4.33
N LYS A 563 -6.44 14.51 4.55
CA LYS A 563 -7.70 14.16 5.27
C LYS A 563 -8.64 13.21 4.51
N LEU A 564 -8.59 13.24 3.18
CA LEU A 564 -9.40 12.44 2.27
C LEU A 564 -8.78 11.06 1.98
N VAL A 565 -7.55 10.82 2.45
CA VAL A 565 -6.82 9.57 2.22
C VAL A 565 -7.13 8.57 3.33
N ASP A 566 -7.95 7.58 3.03
CA ASP A 566 -8.40 6.57 4.00
C ASP A 566 -7.27 5.75 4.64
N ALA A 567 -6.19 5.54 3.89
CA ALA A 567 -5.02 4.83 4.35
C ALA A 567 -4.23 5.59 5.43
N ASN A 568 -4.48 6.90 5.61
CA ASN A 568 -3.83 7.71 6.63
C ASN A 568 -4.37 7.34 8.04
N LEU A 569 -3.56 6.64 8.84
CA LEU A 569 -3.89 6.31 10.23
C LEU A 569 -3.32 7.34 11.22
N GLY A 570 -2.78 8.47 10.73
CA GLY A 570 -2.15 9.49 11.57
C GLY A 570 -1.05 8.93 12.47
N LYS A 571 -0.99 9.39 13.73
CA LYS A 571 0.00 8.91 14.72
C LYS A 571 -0.10 7.42 15.04
N GLU A 572 -1.26 6.81 14.86
CA GLU A 572 -1.44 5.36 15.10
C GLU A 572 -0.67 4.54 14.06
N GLY A 573 -0.61 5.02 12.82
CA GLY A 573 0.19 4.40 11.77
C GLY A 573 1.69 4.37 12.09
N PHE A 574 2.19 5.39 12.79
CA PHE A 574 3.57 5.37 13.29
C PHE A 574 3.79 4.26 14.30
N LYS A 575 2.88 4.11 15.27
CA LYS A 575 2.94 3.06 16.28
C LYS A 575 2.89 1.66 15.64
N PHE A 576 1.98 1.45 14.70
CA PHE A 576 1.90 0.20 13.95
C PHE A 576 3.22 -0.14 13.26
N PHE A 577 3.83 0.81 12.55
CA PHE A 577 5.14 0.57 11.92
C PHE A 577 6.21 0.20 12.96
N PHE A 578 6.42 1.03 13.99
CA PHE A 578 7.49 0.79 14.95
C PHE A 578 7.25 -0.43 15.85
N SER A 579 6.01 -0.89 16.01
CA SER A 579 5.69 -2.12 16.76
C SER A 579 6.30 -3.38 16.14
N THR A 580 6.42 -3.43 14.82
CA THR A 580 6.92 -4.60 14.08
C THR A 580 8.22 -4.35 13.32
N HIS A 581 8.65 -3.09 13.20
CA HIS A 581 9.90 -2.74 12.54
C HIS A 581 11.12 -3.22 13.32
N GLU A 582 12.05 -3.83 12.59
CA GLU A 582 13.39 -4.19 13.05
C GLU A 582 14.41 -3.53 12.12
N CYS A 583 15.34 -2.76 12.69
CA CYS A 583 16.38 -2.11 11.89
C CYS A 583 17.26 -3.15 11.18
N ASN A 584 17.48 -2.93 9.89
CA ASN A 584 18.37 -3.74 9.07
C ASN A 584 19.68 -2.98 8.75
N SER A 585 20.55 -3.60 7.94
CA SER A 585 21.85 -3.03 7.54
C SER A 585 21.74 -1.65 6.88
N ILE A 586 20.66 -1.38 6.14
CA ILE A 586 20.42 -0.08 5.49
C ILE A 586 20.04 0.97 6.54
N CYS A 587 19.21 0.61 7.53
CA CYS A 587 18.90 1.51 8.66
C CYS A 587 20.18 1.92 9.41
N SER A 588 21.07 0.94 9.66
CA SER A 588 22.36 1.18 10.30
C SER A 588 23.29 2.04 9.44
N LYS A 589 23.36 1.79 8.12
CA LYS A 589 24.13 2.60 7.16
C LYS A 589 23.66 4.06 7.15
N LEU A 590 22.36 4.30 7.29
CA LEU A 590 21.75 5.63 7.36
C LEU A 590 21.83 6.27 8.76
N ALA A 591 22.29 5.52 9.76
CA ALA A 591 22.35 5.92 11.17
C ALA A 591 20.99 6.43 11.71
N LEU A 592 19.91 5.73 11.36
CA LEU A 592 18.55 6.08 11.82
C LEU A 592 18.43 5.80 13.33
N GLN A 593 17.91 6.76 14.09
CA GLN A 593 17.89 6.71 15.57
C GLN A 593 16.53 6.31 16.13
N SER A 594 15.45 6.60 15.41
CA SER A 594 14.08 6.32 15.85
C SER A 594 13.85 4.83 16.15
N ASN A 595 13.16 4.53 17.24
CA ASN A 595 12.92 3.15 17.70
C ASN A 595 11.72 3.07 18.66
N LYS A 596 11.34 1.84 19.05
CA LYS A 596 10.23 1.56 19.98
C LYS A 596 10.33 2.34 21.30
N SER A 597 11.54 2.51 21.85
CA SER A 597 11.76 3.21 23.12
C SER A 597 11.33 4.67 23.06
N MET A 598 11.52 5.35 21.92
CA MET A 598 11.07 6.74 21.76
C MET A 598 9.54 6.87 21.85
N PHE A 599 8.80 5.88 21.35
CA PHE A 599 7.34 5.86 21.47
C PHE A 599 6.88 5.54 22.89
N MET A 600 7.55 4.60 23.58
CA MET A 600 7.22 4.24 24.97
C MET A 600 7.53 5.38 25.95
N THR A 601 8.62 6.12 25.73
CA THR A 601 9.04 7.22 26.63
C THR A 601 8.47 8.58 26.24
N GLY A 602 7.97 8.73 25.00
CA GLY A 602 7.59 10.02 24.42
C GLY A 602 8.77 10.95 24.12
N SER A 603 10.02 10.49 24.30
CA SER A 603 11.23 11.28 24.09
C SER A 603 11.81 11.01 22.70
N PHE A 604 11.51 11.89 21.75
CA PHE A 604 12.02 11.79 20.38
C PHE A 604 13.31 12.59 20.20
N ARG A 605 14.31 11.98 19.57
CA ARG A 605 15.52 12.65 19.11
C ARG A 605 15.71 12.34 17.64
N PHE A 606 15.87 13.38 16.83
CA PHE A 606 16.03 13.25 15.40
C PHE A 606 17.33 13.88 14.95
N ARG A 607 17.88 13.35 13.86
CA ARG A 607 19.00 13.97 13.16
C ARG A 607 18.65 15.39 12.69
N GLU A 608 19.57 16.33 12.93
CA GLU A 608 19.35 17.74 12.56
C GLU A 608 19.64 18.03 11.09
N THR A 609 20.72 17.48 10.55
CA THR A 609 21.25 17.76 9.21
C THR A 609 21.45 16.50 8.39
N TRP A 610 21.13 16.57 7.10
CA TRP A 610 21.37 15.50 6.12
C TRP A 610 22.39 15.98 5.09
N SER A 611 23.23 15.07 4.57
CA SER A 611 24.20 15.38 3.52
C SER A 611 23.52 15.92 2.25
N SER A 612 24.22 16.73 1.46
CA SER A 612 23.69 17.31 0.20
C SER A 612 23.33 16.21 -0.82
N MET A 613 22.14 16.30 -1.43
CA MET A 613 21.47 15.20 -2.17
C MET A 613 21.35 15.44 -3.69
N SER A 614 22.39 15.91 -4.37
CA SER A 614 22.29 16.33 -5.78
C SER A 614 22.70 15.28 -6.83
N ASN A 615 22.44 13.99 -6.61
CA ASN A 615 22.89 12.92 -7.54
C ASN A 615 21.76 12.17 -8.26
N THR A 616 20.49 12.46 -7.97
CA THR A 616 19.31 11.81 -8.56
C THR A 616 18.35 12.85 -9.14
N VAL A 617 17.71 12.52 -10.25
CA VAL A 617 16.69 13.35 -10.94
C VAL A 617 15.57 12.45 -11.45
N CYS A 618 14.40 13.00 -11.73
CA CYS A 618 13.34 12.28 -12.44
C CYS A 618 13.52 12.39 -13.95
N CYS A 619 13.11 11.35 -14.68
CA CYS A 619 12.90 11.42 -16.12
C CYS A 619 11.94 12.57 -16.45
N SER A 620 12.30 13.36 -17.45
CA SER A 620 11.57 14.57 -17.85
C SER A 620 10.22 14.28 -18.49
N ASN A 621 10.01 13.05 -18.96
CA ASN A 621 8.67 12.63 -19.33
C ASN A 621 7.81 12.53 -18.06
N LYS A 622 6.86 13.46 -17.87
CA LYS A 622 6.02 13.56 -16.68
C LYS A 622 5.16 12.32 -16.42
N LEU A 623 4.82 11.57 -17.47
CA LEU A 623 4.08 10.30 -17.36
C LEU A 623 4.98 9.12 -17.00
N CYS A 624 6.30 9.24 -17.25
CA CYS A 624 7.28 8.24 -16.85
C CYS A 624 7.79 8.51 -15.43
N GLY A 625 8.33 9.69 -15.20
CA GLY A 625 8.86 10.14 -13.91
C GLY A 625 9.95 9.26 -13.29
N ARG A 626 10.51 8.27 -14.00
CA ARG A 626 11.48 7.32 -13.45
C ARG A 626 12.65 8.05 -12.76
N ILE A 627 12.98 7.66 -11.54
CA ILE A 627 14.16 8.20 -10.85
C ILE A 627 15.42 7.63 -11.52
N ILE A 628 16.32 8.52 -11.93
CA ILE A 628 17.58 8.20 -12.59
C ILE A 628 18.73 8.96 -11.90
N ARG A 629 19.92 8.39 -11.94
CA ARG A 629 21.13 9.11 -11.50
C ARG A 629 21.48 10.18 -12.50
N LEU A 630 21.90 11.35 -12.02
CA LEU A 630 22.31 12.47 -12.87
C LEU A 630 23.45 12.06 -13.81
N ALA A 631 24.42 11.27 -13.33
CA ALA A 631 25.55 10.77 -14.12
C ALA A 631 25.13 9.81 -15.25
N SER A 632 24.00 9.12 -15.11
CA SER A 632 23.47 8.16 -16.09
C SER A 632 22.34 8.75 -16.92
N ALA A 633 21.91 9.97 -16.62
CA ALA A 633 20.80 10.62 -17.29
C ALA A 633 21.21 11.07 -18.69
N ARG A 634 20.34 10.83 -19.68
CA ARG A 634 20.57 11.27 -21.06
C ARG A 634 20.06 12.70 -21.21
N SER A 635 20.87 13.57 -21.82
CA SER A 635 20.48 14.92 -22.21
C SER A 635 20.40 15.03 -23.74
N SER A 636 19.86 16.15 -24.23
CA SER A 636 19.83 16.48 -25.65
C SER A 636 20.19 17.94 -25.84
N ASP A 637 21.06 18.23 -26.80
CA ASP A 637 21.43 19.62 -27.14
C ASP A 637 20.23 20.43 -27.65
N LYS A 638 19.22 19.75 -28.23
CA LYS A 638 17.96 20.36 -28.67
C LYS A 638 16.99 20.66 -27.52
N PHE A 639 17.17 20.02 -26.37
CA PHE A 639 16.33 20.21 -25.18
C PHE A 639 17.19 20.30 -23.91
N PRO A 640 17.99 21.38 -23.78
CA PRO A 640 18.85 21.58 -22.62
C PRO A 640 18.03 21.69 -21.32
N GLY A 641 18.56 21.13 -20.24
CA GLY A 641 17.91 21.12 -18.91
C GLY A 641 16.93 19.96 -18.68
N TYR A 642 16.66 19.14 -19.70
CA TYR A 642 15.83 17.94 -19.57
C TYR A 642 16.69 16.67 -19.51
N PHE A 643 16.34 15.79 -18.57
CA PHE A 643 16.99 14.52 -18.29
C PHE A 643 16.07 13.36 -18.65
N TRP A 644 16.55 12.38 -19.40
CA TRP A 644 15.74 11.29 -19.94
C TRP A 644 16.28 9.93 -19.51
N CYS A 645 15.39 8.99 -19.21
CA CYS A 645 15.76 7.60 -19.00
C CYS A 645 16.11 6.90 -20.32
N ASP A 646 16.67 5.71 -20.20
CA ASP A 646 17.02 4.78 -21.28
C ASP A 646 15.84 4.42 -22.20
N VAL A 647 14.61 4.43 -21.69
CA VAL A 647 13.38 4.13 -22.46
C VAL A 647 12.82 5.37 -23.19
N CYS A 648 12.87 6.54 -22.56
CA CYS A 648 12.27 7.76 -23.13
C CYS A 648 13.21 8.48 -24.11
N SER A 649 14.52 8.41 -23.88
CA SER A 649 15.50 9.10 -24.75
C SER A 649 15.46 8.64 -26.22
N PRO A 650 15.33 7.34 -26.56
CA PRO A 650 15.19 6.90 -27.95
C PRO A 650 13.92 7.45 -28.62
N GLN A 651 12.80 7.50 -27.91
CA GLN A 651 11.52 8.03 -28.42
C GLN A 651 11.60 9.51 -28.76
N LEU A 652 12.35 10.28 -27.96
CA LEU A 652 12.61 11.69 -28.25
C LEU A 652 13.29 11.88 -29.62
N ARG A 653 14.26 11.01 -29.94
CA ARG A 653 14.97 11.06 -31.23
C ARG A 653 14.09 10.57 -32.38
N SER A 654 13.39 9.46 -32.20
CA SER A 654 12.59 8.85 -33.28
C SER A 654 11.29 9.60 -33.61
N SER A 655 10.84 10.48 -32.72
CA SER A 655 9.62 11.29 -32.91
C SER A 655 9.90 12.68 -33.51
N MET A 656 11.14 12.98 -33.88
CA MET A 656 11.50 14.23 -34.54
C MET A 656 10.97 14.25 -35.96
N THR A 657 10.17 15.26 -36.27
CA THR A 657 9.58 15.48 -37.60
C THR A 657 9.72 16.94 -38.00
N LYS A 658 9.90 17.20 -39.31
CA LYS A 658 9.81 18.55 -39.88
C LYS A 658 8.36 18.90 -40.15
N LEU A 659 7.93 20.07 -39.69
CA LEU A 659 6.62 20.65 -39.97
C LEU A 659 6.77 21.97 -40.71
N ILE A 660 5.79 22.27 -41.56
CA ILE A 660 5.64 23.59 -42.19
C ILE A 660 4.82 24.47 -41.25
N CYS A 661 5.31 25.68 -40.99
CA CYS A 661 4.65 26.67 -40.16
C CYS A 661 3.29 27.07 -40.74
N VAL A 662 2.25 27.05 -39.91
CA VAL A 662 0.87 27.40 -40.31
C VAL A 662 0.59 28.92 -40.28
N ALA A 663 1.56 29.74 -39.88
CA ALA A 663 1.41 31.19 -39.82
C ALA A 663 1.34 31.80 -41.24
N PRO A 664 0.57 32.88 -41.43
CA PRO A 664 0.53 33.58 -42.71
C PRO A 664 1.89 34.25 -42.97
N GLY A 665 2.55 33.91 -44.09
CA GLY A 665 3.88 34.42 -44.43
C GLY A 665 4.70 33.43 -45.26
N PRO A 666 6.01 33.70 -45.47
CA PRO A 666 6.91 32.77 -46.15
C PRO A 666 6.95 31.39 -45.47
N HIS A 667 7.14 30.34 -46.28
CA HIS A 667 7.17 28.96 -45.79
C HIS A 667 8.38 28.74 -44.88
N HIS A 668 8.13 28.64 -43.56
CA HIS A 668 9.15 28.28 -42.58
C HIS A 668 9.00 26.81 -42.20
N GLU A 669 10.04 26.02 -42.43
CA GLU A 669 10.13 24.66 -41.89
C GLU A 669 10.77 24.70 -40.50
N PHE A 670 10.24 23.89 -39.58
CA PHE A 670 10.83 23.72 -38.26
C PHE A 670 10.70 22.27 -37.77
N GLU A 671 11.64 21.85 -36.94
CA GLU A 671 11.61 20.51 -36.35
C GLU A 671 10.85 20.51 -35.02
N VAL A 672 10.09 19.45 -34.80
CA VAL A 672 9.32 19.25 -33.57
C VAL A 672 9.33 17.77 -33.18
N SER A 673 9.31 17.48 -31.88
CA SER A 673 9.08 16.13 -31.36
C SER A 673 7.70 16.06 -30.71
N GLY A 674 6.78 15.31 -31.31
CA GLY A 674 5.44 15.10 -30.71
C GLY A 674 5.53 14.47 -29.32
N PHE A 675 6.46 13.53 -29.13
CA PHE A 675 6.75 12.92 -27.83
C PHE A 675 7.21 13.94 -26.80
N PHE A 676 8.11 14.87 -27.16
CA PHE A 676 8.59 15.89 -26.23
C PHE A 676 7.43 16.73 -25.67
N TYR A 677 6.59 17.29 -26.55
CA TYR A 677 5.49 18.15 -26.12
C TYR A 677 4.46 17.37 -25.30
N GLU A 678 4.04 16.15 -25.72
CA GLU A 678 3.15 15.30 -24.92
C GLU A 678 3.74 15.00 -23.53
N SER A 679 5.04 14.68 -23.48
CA SER A 679 5.73 14.35 -22.24
C SER A 679 5.82 15.52 -21.25
N GLN A 680 5.76 16.76 -21.75
CA GLN A 680 5.71 17.99 -20.94
C GLN A 680 4.29 18.48 -20.67
N GLY A 681 3.29 17.74 -21.19
CA GLY A 681 1.90 18.04 -21.03
C GLY A 681 1.37 19.15 -21.94
N ARG A 682 2.00 19.35 -23.10
CA ARG A 682 1.68 20.40 -24.06
C ARG A 682 1.27 19.82 -25.40
N THR A 683 0.49 20.59 -26.15
CA THR A 683 0.17 20.31 -27.53
C THR A 683 1.39 20.54 -28.42
N THR A 684 1.58 19.69 -29.42
CA THR A 684 2.64 19.88 -30.42
C THR A 684 2.38 21.18 -31.19
N PRO A 685 3.31 22.14 -31.18
CA PRO A 685 3.12 23.43 -31.83
C PRO A 685 3.04 23.27 -33.35
N ARG A 686 2.20 24.09 -33.97
CA ARG A 686 2.03 24.17 -35.43
C ARG A 686 2.70 25.40 -36.05
N ARG A 687 3.13 26.36 -35.22
CA ARG A 687 3.87 27.56 -35.63
C ARG A 687 5.36 27.44 -35.27
N CYS A 688 6.22 27.92 -36.17
CA CYS A 688 7.66 27.98 -35.93
C CYS A 688 7.99 29.01 -34.83
N PRO A 689 9.17 28.93 -34.17
CA PRO A 689 9.53 29.82 -33.07
C PRO A 689 9.39 31.32 -33.37
N GLU A 690 9.64 31.74 -34.61
CA GLU A 690 9.54 33.14 -35.05
C GLU A 690 8.09 33.66 -35.11
N HIS A 691 7.14 32.76 -35.37
CA HIS A 691 5.71 33.09 -35.50
C HIS A 691 4.89 32.71 -34.26
N ARG A 692 5.55 32.40 -33.14
CA ARG A 692 4.91 32.24 -31.83
C ARG A 692 4.75 33.60 -31.15
N GLU A 693 3.64 33.81 -30.47
CA GLU A 693 3.37 35.11 -29.83
C GLU A 693 4.35 35.38 -28.68
N ARG A 694 4.59 36.66 -28.38
CA ARG A 694 5.43 37.12 -27.25
C ARG A 694 4.77 36.74 -25.92
N GLY A 695 4.94 35.49 -25.48
CA GLY A 695 4.27 34.91 -24.31
C GLY A 695 4.13 33.39 -24.38
N GLU A 696 4.13 32.80 -25.58
CA GLU A 696 4.28 31.36 -25.80
C GLU A 696 5.73 30.96 -25.52
N GLU A 697 6.07 30.74 -24.25
CA GLU A 697 7.44 30.41 -23.84
C GLU A 697 7.97 29.20 -24.62
N ASP A 698 9.06 29.40 -25.35
CA ASP A 698 9.79 28.33 -26.01
C ASP A 698 10.49 27.46 -24.95
N ILE A 699 9.77 26.41 -24.53
CA ILE A 699 10.24 25.43 -23.54
C ILE A 699 11.43 24.61 -24.00
N THR A 700 11.82 24.74 -25.27
CA THR A 700 13.03 24.10 -25.82
C THR A 700 14.29 24.91 -25.51
N SER A 701 14.17 26.16 -25.03
CA SER A 701 15.32 27.01 -24.71
C SER A 701 15.89 26.79 -23.29
N ALA A 702 17.22 26.83 -23.15
CA ALA A 702 17.93 26.70 -21.87
C ALA A 702 17.49 27.75 -20.83
N SER A 703 17.04 28.93 -21.26
CA SER A 703 16.56 30.00 -20.37
C SER A 703 15.23 29.65 -19.69
N SER A 704 14.36 28.87 -20.34
CA SER A 704 13.09 28.41 -19.78
C SER A 704 13.35 27.39 -18.66
N ALA A 705 14.28 26.45 -18.88
CA ALA A 705 14.75 25.52 -17.85
C ALA A 705 15.43 26.25 -16.66
N THR A 706 16.13 27.37 -16.91
CA THR A 706 16.80 28.16 -15.86
C THR A 706 15.83 29.10 -15.11
N LYS A 707 14.73 29.55 -15.73
CA LYS A 707 13.66 30.30 -15.03
C LYS A 707 12.93 29.45 -13.99
N TYR A 708 12.83 28.13 -14.20
CA TYR A 708 12.38 27.19 -13.16
C TYR A 708 13.38 27.07 -12.00
N ARG A 709 14.67 27.33 -12.24
CA ARG A 709 15.74 27.39 -11.24
C ARG A 709 15.73 28.67 -10.38
N THR A 710 14.99 29.71 -10.79
CA THR A 710 15.19 31.09 -10.28
C THR A 710 13.92 31.90 -10.04
N ARG A 711 12.74 31.27 -9.92
CA ARG A 711 11.53 31.94 -9.39
C ARG A 711 11.39 31.78 -7.86
N THR A 712 12.52 31.81 -7.16
CA THR A 712 12.64 32.12 -5.73
C THR A 712 12.75 33.64 -5.57
N ALA A 713 11.70 34.36 -5.95
CA ALA A 713 11.44 35.64 -5.30
C ALA A 713 10.64 35.31 -4.05
N VAL A 714 11.35 35.26 -2.92
CA VAL A 714 10.74 35.37 -1.60
C VAL A 714 9.84 36.60 -1.67
N VAL A 715 8.53 36.41 -1.56
CA VAL A 715 7.65 37.52 -1.18
C VAL A 715 7.99 37.78 0.27
N ASP A 716 8.94 38.68 0.45
CA ASP A 716 9.39 39.18 1.72
C ASP A 716 8.19 39.67 2.54
N GLY A 717 8.28 39.60 3.87
CA GLY A 717 7.18 39.76 4.83
C GLY A 717 6.41 41.09 4.80
N GLY A 718 6.72 42.00 3.86
CA GLY A 718 6.09 43.31 3.70
C GLY A 718 4.72 43.32 3.01
N PHE A 719 4.38 42.31 2.19
CA PHE A 719 3.09 42.32 1.47
C PHE A 719 1.89 42.13 2.41
N TRP A 720 2.02 41.27 3.42
CA TRP A 720 0.98 41.04 4.42
C TRP A 720 0.88 42.15 5.48
N ALA A 721 1.96 42.91 5.72
CA ALA A 721 1.92 44.09 6.56
C ALA A 721 1.11 45.24 5.91
N ARG A 722 1.24 45.41 4.59
CA ARG A 722 0.45 46.40 3.82
C ARG A 722 -1.05 46.05 3.73
N LEU A 723 -1.40 44.76 3.67
CA LEU A 723 -2.80 44.32 3.66
C LEU A 723 -3.50 44.46 5.03
N LYS A 724 -2.75 44.43 6.14
CA LYS A 724 -3.30 44.69 7.48
C LYS A 724 -3.56 46.18 7.74
N SER A 725 -2.79 47.09 7.12
CA SER A 725 -3.04 48.53 7.22
C SER A 725 -4.29 48.96 6.44
N ALA A 726 -4.52 48.39 5.25
CA ALA A 726 -5.68 48.72 4.41
C ALA A 726 -7.03 48.23 4.97
N LYS A 727 -7.03 47.29 5.93
CA LYS A 727 -8.25 46.84 6.63
C LYS A 727 -8.61 47.70 7.85
N ARG A 728 -7.73 48.56 8.33
CA ARG A 728 -8.01 49.46 9.47
C ARG A 728 -8.69 50.77 9.05
N GLU A 729 -8.46 51.26 7.83
CA GLU A 729 -9.11 52.49 7.35
C GLU A 729 -10.56 52.28 6.89
N LYS A 730 -10.96 51.07 6.50
CA LYS A 730 -12.36 50.78 6.14
C LYS A 730 -13.31 50.57 7.33
N SER A 731 -12.79 50.50 8.56
CA SER A 731 -13.61 50.33 9.77
C SER A 731 -13.97 51.66 10.48
N MET A 732 -13.40 52.80 10.09
CA MET A 732 -13.72 54.11 10.71
C MET A 732 -14.74 54.94 9.94
N MET A 733 -15.14 54.55 8.71
CA MET A 733 -16.06 55.33 7.88
C MET A 733 -17.53 54.86 7.89
N SER A 734 -17.92 53.91 8.75
CA SER A 734 -19.31 53.40 8.82
C SER A 734 -20.09 53.81 10.08
N LEU A 735 -19.62 54.81 10.85
CA LEU A 735 -20.27 55.25 12.10
C LEU A 735 -20.68 56.74 12.11
N LYS A 736 -20.85 57.36 10.94
CA LYS A 736 -21.58 58.63 10.80
C LYS A 736 -22.50 58.56 9.60
N GLY A 737 -23.79 58.37 9.85
CA GLY A 737 -24.81 58.48 8.80
C GLY A 737 -26.03 57.56 8.94
N ARG A 738 -26.67 57.51 10.11
CA ARG A 738 -28.13 57.55 10.31
C ARG A 738 -28.45 57.40 11.79
#